data_AF-A0A8D0X7E4-F1
#
_entry.id   AF-A0A8D0X7E4-F1
#
_cell.length_a   1.000
_cell.length_b   1.000
_cell.length_c   1.000
_cell.angle_alpha   90.00
_cell.angle_beta   90.00
_cell.angle_gamma   90.00
#
_symmetry.space_group_name_H-M   'P 1'
#
loop_
_entity.id
_entity.type
_entity.pdbx_description
1 polymer ?
#
loop_
_entity_poly.entity_id
_entity_poly.type
_entity_poly.pdbx_seq_one_letter_code
_entity_poly.pdbx_strand_id
1 'polypeptide(L)'
;MLSGKKAAAAAAAAAAAAAAGSEAGASAAGGAENGSEVTAPPAGLSGPAEAGPGAAGERTPRKKEPPRASPPGGLAEPPGSAGPQAGPTVVPGSATPMETGIAETPEGRRTSRRKRAKVEYREMDESLANLSEDEYYSEEERNAKAEKEKKLPPPPPQAPPEEENESEPEEPSGVEGAAFQSRLPHDRMTSQEAACFPDIISGPQQTQKVFLFIRNRTLQLWLDNPKIQLTFEATVQQLEAPYNSDTVLVHRVHSYLERHGLINFGIYKRIKPLPTKKTGKVIIIGSGVSGLAAARQLQSFGMDVTLLEARDRVGGRVATFRKGNYVADLGAMVVTGLGGNPMAVVSKQVNMELAKIKQKCPLYEANGQAVPKEKDEMVEQEFNRLLEATSYLSHQLDFNVLNNKPVSLGQALEVVIQLQEKHVKDEQIEHWKKIVKTQEELKELLNKMVNLKEKIKELHQQYKEASEVKPPRDITAEFLVKSKHRDLTALCKEYDELAETQGKLEEKLQELEANPPSDVYLSSRDRQILDWHFANLEFANATPLSTLSLKHWDQDDDFEFTGSHLTVRNGYSCVPVALAEGLDIKLNTAVRQVRYTASGCEVIAVNTRSTSQTFIYKCDAVLCTLPLGVLKQQPPAVQFVPPLPEWKTSAVQRMGFGNLNKVVLCFDRVFWDPSVNLFGHVGSTTASRGELFLFWNLYKAPILLALVAGEAAGIMENISDDVIVGRCLAILKGIFGSSAVPQPIPRLFFAGEHTIRNYPATVHGALLSGLREAGRIADQFLGAMYTLPRQATPSVPAQQSPSM
;
A
#
# COMPACT_ATOMS: atom_id res chain seq x y z
N MET A 1 -27.86 57.92 -15.77
CA MET A 1 -27.15 58.78 -14.79
C MET A 1 -25.94 57.95 -14.35
N LEU A 2 -24.68 58.34 -14.57
CA LEU A 2 -23.96 59.52 -14.05
C LEU A 2 -24.08 59.60 -12.53
N SER A 3 -23.02 59.50 -11.72
CA SER A 3 -21.57 59.27 -11.94
C SER A 3 -21.05 58.47 -10.71
N GLY A 4 -19.84 57.92 -10.55
CA GLY A 4 -18.54 58.19 -11.14
C GLY A 4 -17.43 57.84 -10.12
N LYS A 5 -16.86 56.64 -10.26
CA LYS A 5 -15.43 56.28 -10.11
C LYS A 5 -14.54 57.00 -9.07
N LYS A 6 -14.09 56.26 -8.05
CA LYS A 6 -12.68 55.86 -7.72
C LYS A 6 -12.68 55.17 -6.33
N ALA A 7 -12.03 54.03 -6.04
CA ALA A 7 -10.68 53.51 -6.34
C ALA A 7 -9.56 54.23 -5.53
N ALA A 8 -8.65 53.54 -4.81
CA ALA A 8 -8.51 52.10 -4.53
C ALA A 8 -7.48 51.85 -3.39
N ALA A 9 -7.23 50.55 -3.11
CA ALA A 9 -5.99 49.95 -2.59
C ALA A 9 -5.71 49.89 -1.06
N ALA A 10 -5.54 48.64 -0.60
CA ALA A 10 -4.49 48.13 0.32
C ALA A 10 -4.45 48.58 1.81
N ALA A 11 -3.82 47.84 2.73
CA ALA A 11 -3.62 46.38 2.88
C ALA A 11 -3.01 46.06 4.27
N ALA A 12 -3.31 44.87 4.81
CA ALA A 12 -2.51 44.05 5.73
C ALA A 12 -2.11 44.54 7.16
N ALA A 13 -2.20 43.57 8.10
CA ALA A 13 -1.30 43.28 9.21
C ALA A 13 -1.31 44.08 10.56
N ALA A 14 -1.85 43.37 11.58
CA ALA A 14 -1.19 43.02 12.85
C ALA A 14 -1.21 43.94 14.11
N ALA A 15 -0.92 43.28 15.25
CA ALA A 15 -0.49 43.80 16.57
C ALA A 15 -1.52 44.46 17.52
N ALA A 16 -2.29 43.61 18.21
CA ALA A 16 -2.38 43.46 19.69
C ALA A 16 -2.32 44.67 20.68
N ALA A 17 -3.23 44.57 21.66
CA ALA A 17 -3.08 44.86 23.11
C ALA A 17 -3.43 46.25 23.72
N ALA A 18 -4.45 46.21 24.58
CA ALA A 18 -4.63 46.90 25.88
C ALA A 18 -4.67 48.45 26.01
N ALA A 19 -5.75 48.95 26.66
CA ALA A 19 -5.66 49.64 27.96
C ALA A 19 -7.04 49.97 28.59
N ALA A 20 -7.11 49.92 29.94
CA ALA A 20 -8.10 50.53 30.86
C ALA A 20 -9.62 50.16 30.77
N GLY A 21 -10.39 50.15 31.86
CA GLY A 21 -10.05 50.35 33.29
C GLY A 21 -11.29 50.51 34.21
N SER A 22 -11.06 50.79 35.52
CA SER A 22 -12.05 51.08 36.60
C SER A 22 -12.76 49.87 37.27
N GLU A 23 -13.05 49.79 38.59
CA GLU A 23 -12.31 50.19 39.83
C GLU A 23 -13.02 49.67 41.12
N ALA A 24 -12.26 49.48 42.23
CA ALA A 24 -12.69 49.29 43.66
C ALA A 24 -13.66 48.10 44.00
N GLY A 25 -13.79 47.58 45.24
CA GLY A 25 -13.10 47.76 46.54
C GLY A 25 -14.09 47.88 47.75
N ALA A 26 -13.87 47.39 48.98
CA ALA A 26 -12.87 46.49 49.60
C ALA A 26 -13.30 46.07 51.05
N SER A 27 -12.54 45.19 51.75
CA SER A 27 -12.67 44.76 53.19
C SER A 27 -13.86 43.80 53.53
N ALA A 28 -13.91 42.98 54.61
CA ALA A 28 -13.09 42.62 55.80
C ALA A 28 -13.64 41.29 56.43
N ALA A 29 -13.09 40.59 57.46
CA ALA A 29 -11.71 40.34 57.97
C ALA A 29 -11.75 39.32 59.17
N GLY A 30 -10.64 38.59 59.46
CA GLY A 30 -10.41 37.75 60.67
C GLY A 30 -10.70 36.23 60.54
N GLY A 31 -10.02 35.30 61.24
CA GLY A 31 -8.79 35.39 62.07
C GLY A 31 -8.47 34.13 62.94
N ALA A 32 -7.20 33.95 63.33
CA ALA A 32 -6.65 33.11 64.45
C ALA A 32 -6.75 31.54 64.42
N GLU A 33 -5.81 30.73 64.96
CA GLU A 33 -4.36 30.87 65.25
C GLU A 33 -3.66 29.50 65.61
N ASN A 34 -2.38 29.55 66.06
CA ASN A 34 -1.43 28.47 66.44
C ASN A 34 -0.78 27.69 65.25
N GLY A 35 0.56 27.56 65.08
CA GLY A 35 1.75 27.91 65.89
C GLY A 35 2.61 26.65 66.14
N SER A 36 3.96 26.62 66.10
CA SER A 36 5.08 27.59 65.89
C SER A 36 6.27 26.83 65.19
N GLU A 37 7.58 27.16 65.13
CA GLU A 37 8.56 28.20 65.58
C GLU A 37 9.80 28.12 64.62
N VAL A 38 10.46 29.20 64.14
CA VAL A 38 11.73 29.85 64.63
C VAL A 38 13.02 28.99 64.44
N THR A 39 14.18 29.44 63.89
CA THR A 39 14.83 30.78 63.78
C THR A 39 15.65 31.00 62.46
N ALA A 40 16.11 32.24 62.21
CA ALA A 40 17.18 32.69 61.28
C ALA A 40 17.90 33.93 61.93
N PRO A 41 18.73 34.83 61.31
CA PRO A 41 19.24 34.93 59.93
C PRO A 41 20.80 35.17 59.74
N PRO A 42 21.43 36.33 59.31
CA PRO A 42 22.22 36.34 58.05
C PRO A 42 23.58 37.10 57.96
N ALA A 43 24.26 36.95 56.79
CA ALA A 43 25.08 37.92 56.01
C ALA A 43 26.48 38.46 56.50
N GLY A 44 27.43 38.65 55.54
CA GLY A 44 28.50 39.68 55.64
C GLY A 44 29.94 39.41 55.10
N LEU A 45 30.24 39.89 53.88
CA LEU A 45 31.52 40.44 53.32
C LEU A 45 32.93 40.21 53.99
N SER A 46 33.93 39.73 53.21
CA SER A 46 35.27 40.38 52.99
C SER A 46 36.29 39.55 52.16
N GLY A 47 37.21 40.19 51.41
CA GLY A 47 38.42 39.57 50.80
C GLY A 47 39.67 39.60 51.72
N PRO A 48 40.95 39.41 51.25
CA PRO A 48 41.50 39.80 49.92
C PRO A 48 42.51 38.79 49.27
N ALA A 49 43.38 39.28 48.37
CA ALA A 49 44.46 38.63 47.60
C ALA A 49 45.76 38.34 48.43
N GLU A 50 46.95 37.89 47.95
CA GLU A 50 47.61 37.61 46.62
C GLU A 50 48.75 36.56 46.90
N ALA A 51 49.69 36.04 46.07
CA ALA A 51 50.18 36.17 44.67
C ALA A 51 50.70 34.76 44.18
N GLY A 52 51.65 34.49 43.24
CA GLY A 52 52.67 35.23 42.46
C GLY A 52 54.14 34.93 42.91
N PRO A 53 55.22 35.14 42.11
CA PRO A 53 55.28 35.48 40.66
C PRO A 53 56.46 34.86 39.82
N GLY A 54 56.46 35.13 38.50
CA GLY A 54 57.67 35.43 37.69
C GLY A 54 58.27 34.32 36.79
N ALA A 55 58.95 34.62 35.66
CA ALA A 55 59.11 35.84 34.82
C ALA A 55 59.80 35.43 33.48
N ALA A 56 59.87 36.19 32.37
CA ALA A 56 59.37 37.52 31.98
C ALA A 56 58.53 37.41 30.66
N GLY A 57 58.54 38.21 29.56
CA GLY A 57 59.34 39.35 29.04
C GLY A 57 60.06 38.98 27.72
N GLU A 58 60.04 39.72 26.60
CA GLU A 58 59.46 41.02 26.18
C GLU A 58 59.06 40.94 24.66
N ARG A 59 58.83 41.96 23.79
CA ARG A 59 58.91 43.45 23.77
C ARG A 59 57.90 44.02 22.71
N THR A 60 57.99 45.31 22.35
CA THR A 60 56.90 46.13 21.73
C THR A 60 57.38 47.09 20.59
N PRO A 61 56.60 48.08 20.04
CA PRO A 61 55.57 47.95 18.97
C PRO A 61 55.63 49.05 17.85
N ARG A 62 54.72 49.10 16.83
CA ARG A 62 54.31 50.37 16.11
C ARG A 62 53.12 50.31 15.07
N LYS A 63 52.04 51.07 15.38
CA LYS A 63 51.19 51.99 14.55
C LYS A 63 50.65 51.72 13.10
N LYS A 64 49.30 51.88 12.98
CA LYS A 64 48.46 52.70 12.02
C LYS A 64 47.83 52.13 10.71
N GLU A 65 46.54 52.50 10.53
CA GLU A 65 45.58 52.50 9.38
C GLU A 65 45.93 53.52 8.23
N PRO A 66 45.15 53.73 7.12
CA PRO A 66 43.81 53.22 6.64
C PRO A 66 43.77 52.75 5.11
N PRO A 67 42.60 52.49 4.45
CA PRO A 67 42.51 51.78 3.13
C PRO A 67 41.91 52.56 1.90
N ARG A 68 42.00 52.01 0.66
CA ARG A 68 41.08 52.29 -0.51
C ARG A 68 41.28 51.46 -1.82
N ALA A 69 40.15 51.12 -2.48
CA ALA A 69 39.79 51.08 -3.93
C ALA A 69 40.55 50.25 -5.04
N SER A 70 39.78 49.91 -6.10
CA SER A 70 40.12 49.21 -7.40
C SER A 70 40.38 50.22 -8.56
N PRO A 71 40.41 49.92 -9.91
CA PRO A 71 40.36 48.66 -10.71
C PRO A 71 41.49 48.50 -11.82
N PRO A 72 41.27 48.35 -13.16
CA PRO A 72 41.19 47.08 -13.95
C PRO A 72 42.17 46.89 -15.17
N GLY A 73 42.14 45.69 -15.82
CA GLY A 73 42.61 45.41 -17.20
C GLY A 73 44.09 44.98 -17.37
N GLY A 74 44.58 44.38 -18.49
CA GLY A 74 43.91 43.75 -19.65
C GLY A 74 44.85 43.53 -20.88
N LEU A 75 44.85 42.30 -21.47
CA LEU A 75 45.40 41.87 -22.80
C LEU A 75 46.91 41.98 -23.14
N ALA A 76 47.55 40.88 -23.59
CA ALA A 76 48.58 40.77 -24.65
C ALA A 76 49.03 39.30 -24.92
N GLU A 77 49.57 38.99 -26.11
CA GLU A 77 50.08 37.65 -26.53
C GLU A 77 51.66 37.56 -26.60
N PRO A 78 52.33 36.77 -27.50
CA PRO A 78 53.11 35.57 -27.15
C PRO A 78 54.64 35.77 -27.45
N PRO A 79 55.54 34.77 -27.75
CA PRO A 79 55.48 33.87 -28.94
C PRO A 79 56.21 32.47 -28.91
N GLY A 80 55.82 31.58 -29.85
CA GLY A 80 56.68 30.59 -30.55
C GLY A 80 57.24 29.34 -29.84
N SER A 81 57.89 28.37 -30.52
CA SER A 81 57.88 27.96 -31.94
C SER A 81 58.74 26.69 -32.20
N ALA A 82 58.31 25.77 -33.10
CA ALA A 82 59.18 24.71 -33.67
C ALA A 82 58.62 24.09 -34.99
N GLY A 83 59.51 23.77 -35.94
CA GLY A 83 59.27 22.98 -37.18
C GLY A 83 60.33 21.86 -37.33
N PRO A 84 60.55 21.19 -38.50
CA PRO A 84 60.47 21.72 -39.88
C PRO A 84 59.81 20.75 -40.93
N GLN A 85 60.20 20.81 -42.23
CA GLN A 85 59.47 20.31 -43.42
C GLN A 85 60.23 19.28 -44.29
N ALA A 86 59.51 18.55 -45.18
CA ALA A 86 59.95 18.10 -46.53
C ALA A 86 58.75 17.70 -47.44
N GLY A 87 58.88 17.76 -48.78
CA GLY A 87 57.89 17.32 -49.82
C GLY A 87 58.53 16.36 -50.86
N PRO A 88 58.08 16.26 -52.15
CA PRO A 88 57.11 17.08 -52.92
C PRO A 88 56.24 16.30 -53.99
N THR A 89 55.77 17.02 -55.05
CA THR A 89 55.45 16.61 -56.46
C THR A 89 54.07 16.04 -56.95
N VAL A 90 53.33 16.91 -57.68
CA VAL A 90 52.74 16.78 -59.06
C VAL A 90 51.49 15.89 -59.36
N VAL A 91 50.69 16.34 -60.35
CA VAL A 91 49.39 15.83 -60.87
C VAL A 91 49.56 14.81 -62.03
N PRO A 92 48.56 13.95 -62.39
CA PRO A 92 47.34 14.32 -63.14
C PRO A 92 46.04 13.66 -62.58
N GLY A 93 44.81 13.87 -63.10
CA GLY A 93 44.35 14.73 -64.20
C GLY A 93 43.45 14.01 -65.24
N SER A 94 42.15 13.83 -64.94
CA SER A 94 41.11 13.44 -65.92
C SER A 94 39.69 13.65 -65.32
N ALA A 95 38.60 13.84 -66.08
CA ALA A 95 38.45 14.49 -67.39
C ALA A 95 36.96 14.88 -67.60
N THR A 96 36.70 16.12 -68.02
CA THR A 96 35.40 16.59 -68.55
C THR A 96 35.58 17.09 -69.98
N PRO A 97 34.70 16.72 -70.93
CA PRO A 97 34.48 17.49 -72.15
C PRO A 97 33.23 18.39 -72.04
N MET A 98 33.18 19.42 -72.88
CA MET A 98 32.13 20.44 -72.94
C MET A 98 30.99 20.11 -73.91
N GLU A 99 29.98 20.96 -73.83
CA GLU A 99 28.86 21.18 -74.76
C GLU A 99 29.22 21.13 -76.26
N THR A 100 28.38 20.43 -77.03
CA THR A 100 27.76 20.91 -78.28
C THR A 100 26.33 20.31 -78.34
N GLY A 101 25.35 20.83 -79.08
CA GLY A 101 25.31 22.07 -79.86
C GLY A 101 24.41 21.91 -81.11
N ILE A 102 23.37 22.74 -81.21
CA ILE A 102 22.43 22.87 -82.35
C ILE A 102 21.35 21.76 -82.45
N ALA A 103 20.22 22.11 -83.06
CA ALA A 103 18.92 21.43 -82.99
C ALA A 103 18.59 20.56 -84.20
N GLU A 104 17.61 19.67 -84.05
CA GLU A 104 16.73 19.25 -85.14
C GLU A 104 15.30 18.88 -84.65
N THR A 105 14.35 18.73 -85.57
CA THR A 105 12.90 18.46 -85.36
C THR A 105 12.40 17.48 -86.43
N PRO A 106 11.14 16.95 -86.45
CA PRO A 106 10.01 17.03 -85.51
C PRO A 106 9.71 15.63 -84.90
N GLU A 107 8.53 15.16 -84.45
CA GLU A 107 7.13 15.64 -84.29
C GLU A 107 6.65 15.17 -82.88
N GLY A 108 5.41 15.46 -82.48
CA GLY A 108 4.87 15.07 -81.17
C GLY A 108 3.53 15.67 -80.74
N ARG A 109 2.58 16.00 -81.63
CA ARG A 109 1.17 16.26 -81.23
C ARG A 109 0.51 14.97 -80.70
N ARG A 110 -0.50 14.95 -79.79
CA ARG A 110 -1.28 16.00 -79.09
C ARG A 110 -2.05 15.41 -77.88
N THR A 111 -2.27 16.22 -76.84
CA THR A 111 -3.45 16.30 -75.93
C THR A 111 -4.57 15.23 -75.94
N SER A 112 -5.06 14.79 -74.77
CA SER A 112 -6.39 15.19 -74.18
C SER A 112 -6.91 14.26 -73.04
N ARG A 113 -8.13 14.52 -72.51
CA ARG A 113 -8.71 13.95 -71.26
C ARG A 113 -9.88 12.98 -71.52
N ARG A 114 -10.06 11.94 -70.66
CA ARG A 114 -11.31 11.52 -69.92
C ARG A 114 -11.60 9.99 -69.85
N LYS A 115 -12.15 9.61 -68.67
CA LYS A 115 -13.20 8.58 -68.38
C LYS A 115 -12.89 7.05 -68.36
N ARG A 116 -13.12 6.51 -67.14
CA ARG A 116 -13.83 5.26 -66.74
C ARG A 116 -13.33 3.85 -67.18
N ALA A 117 -12.91 3.13 -66.13
CA ALA A 117 -13.50 1.87 -65.62
C ALA A 117 -13.31 0.51 -66.36
N LYS A 118 -12.81 -0.47 -65.59
CA LYS A 118 -13.31 -1.85 -65.56
C LYS A 118 -13.14 -2.47 -64.16
N VAL A 119 -13.65 -3.67 -63.93
CA VAL A 119 -13.86 -4.37 -62.64
C VAL A 119 -13.35 -5.82 -62.76
N GLU A 120 -13.45 -6.61 -61.68
CA GLU A 120 -13.34 -8.08 -61.59
C GLU A 120 -11.91 -8.66 -61.41
N TYR A 121 -11.67 -9.72 -60.61
CA TYR A 121 -12.48 -10.40 -59.57
C TYR A 121 -11.56 -11.30 -58.70
N ARG A 122 -11.73 -11.33 -57.37
CA ARG A 122 -11.84 -12.54 -56.49
C ARG A 122 -11.50 -12.25 -55.01
N GLU A 123 -12.52 -12.31 -54.17
CA GLU A 123 -12.46 -12.61 -52.73
C GLU A 123 -13.58 -13.62 -52.47
N MET A 124 -13.30 -14.72 -51.75
CA MET A 124 -14.27 -15.77 -51.41
C MET A 124 -13.66 -16.76 -50.40
N ASP A 125 -14.00 -16.65 -49.10
CA ASP A 125 -14.15 -17.78 -48.14
C ASP A 125 -14.47 -17.41 -46.67
N GLU A 126 -14.92 -16.18 -46.33
CA GLU A 126 -15.30 -15.83 -44.94
C GLU A 126 -16.81 -15.56 -44.70
N SER A 127 -17.66 -15.66 -45.73
CA SER A 127 -19.10 -15.30 -45.63
C SER A 127 -20.07 -16.47 -45.39
N LEU A 128 -19.57 -17.67 -45.04
CA LEU A 128 -20.39 -18.89 -44.90
C LEU A 128 -20.56 -19.41 -43.45
N ALA A 129 -20.03 -18.70 -42.45
CA ALA A 129 -20.05 -19.16 -41.04
C ALA A 129 -21.26 -18.68 -40.21
N ASN A 130 -21.96 -17.62 -40.65
CA ASN A 130 -23.00 -16.93 -39.86
C ASN A 130 -24.35 -16.90 -40.61
N LEU A 131 -25.06 -18.03 -40.62
CA LEU A 131 -26.48 -18.11 -40.98
C LEU A 131 -27.24 -18.86 -39.87
N SER A 132 -28.39 -18.31 -39.48
CA SER A 132 -29.23 -18.79 -38.36
C SER A 132 -30.42 -19.61 -38.86
N GLU A 133 -30.84 -20.64 -38.10
CA GLU A 133 -31.81 -21.66 -38.55
C GLU A 133 -33.23 -21.12 -38.88
N ASP A 134 -33.60 -19.92 -38.45
CA ASP A 134 -34.94 -19.33 -38.65
C ASP A 134 -35.26 -18.92 -40.11
N GLU A 135 -34.28 -18.88 -41.02
CA GLU A 135 -34.54 -18.52 -42.43
C GLU A 135 -35.30 -19.61 -43.23
N TYR A 136 -35.51 -20.81 -42.67
CA TYR A 136 -36.15 -21.93 -43.36
C TYR A 136 -37.68 -22.01 -43.27
N TYR A 137 -38.36 -21.11 -42.54
CA TYR A 137 -39.82 -21.16 -42.33
C TYR A 137 -40.60 -20.12 -43.15
N SER A 138 -41.74 -20.54 -43.68
CA SER A 138 -42.64 -19.68 -44.47
C SER A 138 -43.28 -18.56 -43.62
N GLU A 139 -43.78 -17.51 -44.27
CA GLU A 139 -44.41 -16.38 -43.57
C GLU A 139 -45.73 -16.79 -42.87
N GLU A 140 -46.43 -17.79 -43.39
CA GLU A 140 -47.66 -18.33 -42.79
C GLU A 140 -47.35 -19.09 -41.48
N GLU A 141 -46.27 -19.88 -41.45
CA GLU A 141 -45.81 -20.59 -40.25
C GLU A 141 -45.31 -19.63 -39.16
N ARG A 142 -44.58 -18.56 -39.54
CA ARG A 142 -44.15 -17.52 -38.60
C ARG A 142 -45.33 -16.81 -37.93
N ASN A 143 -46.38 -16.49 -38.68
CA ASN A 143 -47.60 -15.91 -38.12
C ASN A 143 -48.36 -16.87 -37.19
N ALA A 144 -48.44 -18.16 -37.56
CA ALA A 144 -49.08 -19.19 -36.71
C ALA A 144 -48.36 -19.43 -35.38
N LYS A 145 -47.03 -19.23 -35.34
CA LYS A 145 -46.22 -19.26 -34.10
C LYS A 145 -46.54 -18.06 -33.21
N ALA A 146 -46.57 -16.85 -33.78
CA ALA A 146 -46.79 -15.59 -33.06
C ALA A 146 -48.18 -15.45 -32.40
N GLU A 147 -49.24 -16.06 -32.95
CA GLU A 147 -50.55 -16.10 -32.28
C GLU A 147 -50.60 -17.04 -31.06
N LYS A 148 -49.76 -18.09 -31.03
CA LYS A 148 -49.72 -19.05 -29.91
C LYS A 148 -49.06 -18.46 -28.66
N GLU A 149 -48.03 -17.65 -28.84
CA GLU A 149 -47.26 -17.08 -27.72
C GLU A 149 -48.01 -15.96 -26.99
N LYS A 150 -48.95 -15.27 -27.64
CA LYS A 150 -49.80 -14.20 -27.07
C LYS A 150 -50.79 -14.63 -25.96
N LYS A 151 -50.73 -15.87 -25.45
CA LYS A 151 -51.68 -16.42 -24.45
C LYS A 151 -51.06 -17.02 -23.20
N LEU A 152 -49.76 -16.83 -22.96
CA LEU A 152 -49.10 -17.19 -21.70
C LEU A 152 -48.84 -15.94 -20.84
N PRO A 153 -49.02 -16.01 -19.51
CA PRO A 153 -48.58 -14.92 -18.62
C PRO A 153 -47.04 -14.83 -18.65
N PRO A 154 -46.46 -13.62 -18.45
CA PRO A 154 -45.02 -13.46 -18.47
C PRO A 154 -44.37 -14.29 -17.35
N PRO A 155 -43.23 -14.95 -17.60
CA PRO A 155 -42.44 -15.55 -16.54
C PRO A 155 -41.94 -14.45 -15.57
N PRO A 156 -41.60 -14.80 -14.31
CA PRO A 156 -40.89 -13.87 -13.45
C PRO A 156 -39.59 -13.41 -14.15
N PRO A 157 -39.14 -12.16 -13.93
CA PRO A 157 -37.92 -11.67 -14.54
C PRO A 157 -36.78 -12.62 -14.19
N GLN A 158 -36.06 -13.09 -15.21
CA GLN A 158 -34.82 -13.81 -15.01
C GLN A 158 -33.88 -12.90 -14.19
N ALA A 159 -33.14 -13.49 -13.26
CA ALA A 159 -32.04 -12.76 -12.64
C ALA A 159 -31.13 -12.23 -13.76
N PRO A 160 -30.58 -11.01 -13.64
CA PRO A 160 -29.56 -10.57 -14.59
C PRO A 160 -28.46 -11.63 -14.62
N PRO A 161 -27.84 -11.90 -15.79
CA PRO A 161 -26.71 -12.81 -15.84
C PRO A 161 -25.68 -12.35 -14.81
N GLU A 162 -25.19 -13.29 -14.00
CA GLU A 162 -24.05 -12.98 -13.13
C GLU A 162 -22.91 -12.57 -14.06
N GLU A 163 -22.37 -11.36 -13.86
CA GLU A 163 -21.23 -10.88 -14.64
C GLU A 163 -20.07 -11.83 -14.37
N GLU A 164 -19.79 -12.72 -15.34
CA GLU A 164 -18.68 -13.67 -15.24
C GLU A 164 -17.39 -12.86 -15.14
N ASN A 165 -16.83 -12.88 -13.94
CA ASN A 165 -15.78 -11.97 -13.51
C ASN A 165 -14.52 -12.13 -14.39
N GLU A 166 -13.67 -11.10 -14.39
CA GLU A 166 -12.37 -11.12 -15.06
C GLU A 166 -11.66 -12.46 -14.86
N SER A 167 -11.12 -13.02 -15.96
CA SER A 167 -10.63 -14.40 -16.03
C SER A 167 -9.65 -14.70 -14.89
N GLU A 168 -10.11 -15.45 -13.87
CA GLU A 168 -9.27 -15.87 -12.75
C GLU A 168 -8.03 -16.60 -13.33
N PRO A 169 -6.79 -16.20 -12.99
CA PRO A 169 -5.60 -16.82 -13.55
C PRO A 169 -5.60 -18.33 -13.30
N GLU A 170 -5.26 -19.16 -14.31
CA GLU A 170 -5.23 -20.62 -14.16
C GLU A 170 -4.35 -21.01 -12.97
N GLU A 171 -4.97 -21.56 -11.91
CA GLU A 171 -4.22 -22.00 -10.73
C GLU A 171 -3.23 -23.09 -11.14
N PRO A 172 -1.91 -22.96 -10.83
CA PRO A 172 -0.92 -23.94 -11.23
C PRO A 172 -1.30 -25.35 -10.79
N SER A 173 -1.17 -26.33 -11.68
CA SER A 173 -1.70 -27.68 -11.47
C SER A 173 -0.59 -28.71 -11.16
N GLY A 174 -1.00 -29.92 -10.76
CA GLY A 174 -0.09 -31.05 -10.53
C GLY A 174 1.01 -30.77 -9.49
N VAL A 175 2.25 -31.11 -9.84
CA VAL A 175 3.42 -30.90 -8.96
C VAL A 175 3.80 -29.43 -8.81
N GLU A 176 3.47 -28.58 -9.79
CA GLU A 176 3.83 -27.15 -9.77
C GLU A 176 2.84 -26.39 -8.87
N GLY A 177 1.55 -26.75 -8.97
CA GLY A 177 0.51 -26.39 -8.00
C GLY A 177 0.85 -26.75 -6.56
N ALA A 178 1.45 -27.92 -6.32
CA ALA A 178 1.88 -28.32 -4.99
C ALA A 178 2.99 -27.43 -4.41
N ALA A 179 3.87 -26.90 -5.26
CA ALA A 179 4.89 -25.92 -4.86
C ALA A 179 4.26 -24.54 -4.59
N PHE A 180 3.40 -24.07 -5.49
CA PHE A 180 2.62 -22.82 -5.35
C PHE A 180 1.80 -22.80 -4.05
N GLN A 181 1.00 -23.85 -3.79
CA GLN A 181 0.22 -24.01 -2.56
C GLN A 181 1.09 -24.07 -1.28
N SER A 182 2.37 -24.39 -1.44
CA SER A 182 3.37 -24.42 -0.37
C SER A 182 4.17 -23.12 -0.24
N ARG A 183 3.89 -22.11 -1.09
CA ARG A 183 4.61 -20.82 -1.21
C ARG A 183 6.09 -21.01 -1.58
N LEU A 184 6.35 -21.92 -2.52
CA LEU A 184 7.69 -22.24 -3.03
C LEU A 184 7.72 -22.15 -4.57
N PRO A 185 8.78 -21.58 -5.17
CA PRO A 185 8.99 -21.67 -6.61
C PRO A 185 9.18 -23.14 -7.02
N HIS A 186 8.43 -23.61 -8.02
CA HIS A 186 8.44 -24.99 -8.51
C HIS A 186 9.77 -25.39 -9.19
N ASP A 187 10.44 -24.42 -9.81
CA ASP A 187 11.59 -24.55 -10.71
C ASP A 187 12.95 -24.25 -10.04
N ARG A 188 12.95 -23.67 -8.83
CA ARG A 188 14.13 -23.10 -8.18
C ARG A 188 14.22 -23.50 -6.70
N MET A 189 15.44 -23.76 -6.22
CA MET A 189 15.71 -23.97 -4.80
C MET A 189 15.69 -22.64 -4.03
N THR A 190 15.01 -22.61 -2.90
CA THR A 190 14.98 -21.47 -1.96
C THR A 190 16.26 -21.38 -1.12
N SER A 191 16.48 -20.23 -0.47
CA SER A 191 17.60 -20.05 0.48
C SER A 191 17.56 -21.03 1.67
N GLN A 192 16.36 -21.43 2.12
CA GLN A 192 16.19 -22.40 3.20
C GLN A 192 16.53 -23.83 2.75
N GLU A 193 16.18 -24.20 1.51
CA GLU A 193 16.62 -25.46 0.90
C GLU A 193 18.13 -25.44 0.66
N ALA A 194 18.68 -24.34 0.14
CA ALA A 194 20.12 -24.16 -0.08
C ALA A 194 20.98 -24.39 1.18
N ALA A 195 20.50 -23.92 2.34
CA ALA A 195 21.17 -24.13 3.63
C ALA A 195 21.12 -25.60 4.13
N CYS A 196 20.13 -26.38 3.69
CA CYS A 196 19.94 -27.78 4.10
C CYS A 196 20.50 -28.80 3.08
N PHE A 197 20.64 -28.37 1.83
CA PHE A 197 21.11 -29.15 0.68
C PHE A 197 22.21 -28.40 -0.10
N PRO A 198 23.28 -27.93 0.56
CA PRO A 198 24.35 -27.17 -0.10
C PRO A 198 25.01 -28.00 -1.21
N ASP A 199 25.13 -29.31 -1.00
CA ASP A 199 25.65 -30.32 -1.93
C ASP A 199 24.84 -30.46 -3.23
N ILE A 200 23.57 -30.05 -3.22
CA ILE A 200 22.68 -30.08 -4.38
C ILE A 200 22.72 -28.75 -5.14
N ILE A 201 22.61 -27.62 -4.43
CA ILE A 201 22.57 -26.29 -5.07
C ILE A 201 23.93 -25.84 -5.61
N SER A 202 25.05 -26.28 -5.03
CA SER A 202 26.38 -26.15 -5.64
C SER A 202 26.67 -27.26 -6.67
N GLY A 203 25.78 -28.23 -6.82
CA GLY A 203 25.91 -29.38 -7.70
C GLY A 203 25.28 -29.17 -9.08
N PRO A 204 25.34 -30.18 -9.97
CA PRO A 204 24.82 -30.09 -11.33
C PRO A 204 23.32 -29.78 -11.39
N GLN A 205 22.91 -28.97 -12.37
CA GLN A 205 21.51 -28.59 -12.61
C GLN A 205 20.55 -29.79 -12.71
N GLN A 206 21.00 -30.93 -13.23
CA GLN A 206 20.17 -32.15 -13.28
C GLN A 206 19.82 -32.68 -11.88
N THR A 207 20.74 -32.60 -10.92
CA THR A 207 20.50 -32.98 -9.51
C THR A 207 19.53 -32.01 -8.84
N GLN A 208 19.62 -30.72 -9.16
CA GLN A 208 18.68 -29.69 -8.68
C GLN A 208 17.26 -29.98 -9.18
N LYS A 209 17.09 -30.33 -10.48
CA LYS A 209 15.79 -30.74 -11.05
C LYS A 209 15.24 -32.02 -10.41
N VAL A 210 16.08 -33.01 -10.09
CA VAL A 210 15.67 -34.22 -9.37
C VAL A 210 15.20 -33.89 -7.95
N PHE A 211 15.94 -33.07 -7.20
CA PHE A 211 15.54 -32.59 -5.88
C PHE A 211 14.21 -31.85 -5.92
N LEU A 212 14.04 -30.91 -6.86
CA LEU A 212 12.82 -30.11 -7.01
C LEU A 212 11.61 -30.98 -7.33
N PHE A 213 11.74 -31.95 -8.24
CA PHE A 213 10.66 -32.89 -8.51
C PHE A 213 10.28 -33.72 -7.27
N ILE A 214 11.27 -34.27 -6.55
CA ILE A 214 11.02 -35.04 -5.32
C ILE A 214 10.31 -34.16 -4.27
N ARG A 215 10.74 -32.90 -4.09
CA ARG A 215 10.10 -31.93 -3.20
C ARG A 215 8.65 -31.65 -3.63
N ASN A 216 8.44 -31.25 -4.87
CA ASN A 216 7.14 -30.90 -5.43
C ASN A 216 6.14 -32.07 -5.36
N ARG A 217 6.58 -33.28 -5.72
CA ARG A 217 5.76 -34.50 -5.65
C ARG A 217 5.46 -34.90 -4.19
N THR A 218 6.41 -34.75 -3.28
CA THR A 218 6.16 -35.03 -1.84
C THR A 218 5.15 -34.05 -1.24
N LEU A 219 5.19 -32.78 -1.64
CA LEU A 219 4.18 -31.78 -1.26
C LEU A 219 2.80 -32.15 -1.82
N GLN A 220 2.73 -32.56 -3.09
CA GLN A 220 1.47 -32.96 -3.75
C GLN A 220 0.78 -34.09 -2.98
N LEU A 221 1.51 -35.17 -2.69
CA LEU A 221 1.00 -36.33 -1.94
C LEU A 221 0.43 -35.98 -0.56
N TRP A 222 0.92 -34.91 0.08
CA TRP A 222 0.38 -34.40 1.35
C TRP A 222 -0.84 -33.50 1.13
N LEU A 223 -0.81 -32.61 0.12
CA LEU A 223 -1.89 -31.66 -0.16
C LEU A 223 -3.15 -32.33 -0.73
N ASP A 224 -2.99 -33.46 -1.40
CA ASP A 224 -4.06 -34.34 -1.90
C ASP A 224 -4.84 -34.98 -0.72
N ASN A 225 -4.14 -35.42 0.34
CA ASN A 225 -4.77 -36.04 1.52
C ASN A 225 -4.12 -35.62 2.87
N PRO A 226 -4.30 -34.37 3.32
CA PRO A 226 -3.69 -33.87 4.55
C PRO A 226 -4.37 -34.37 5.84
N LYS A 227 -5.29 -35.33 5.73
CA LYS A 227 -5.98 -35.96 6.87
C LYS A 227 -5.21 -37.14 7.47
N ILE A 228 -4.15 -37.62 6.81
CA ILE A 228 -3.30 -38.72 7.27
C ILE A 228 -1.82 -38.32 7.20
N GLN A 229 -0.98 -38.89 8.05
CA GLN A 229 0.47 -38.63 8.00
C GLN A 229 1.07 -39.22 6.70
N LEU A 230 1.69 -38.39 5.87
CA LEU A 230 2.53 -38.84 4.76
C LEU A 230 3.88 -39.33 5.31
N THR A 231 4.10 -40.64 5.36
CA THR A 231 5.39 -41.20 5.82
C THR A 231 6.39 -41.32 4.67
N PHE A 232 7.69 -41.30 5.00
CA PHE A 232 8.77 -41.54 4.04
C PHE A 232 8.55 -42.79 3.18
N GLU A 233 8.09 -43.89 3.77
CA GLU A 233 7.83 -45.15 3.06
C GLU A 233 6.72 -44.97 2.01
N ALA A 234 5.63 -44.28 2.36
CA ALA A 234 4.55 -43.96 1.44
C ALA A 234 4.95 -42.92 0.37
N THR A 235 5.94 -42.07 0.65
CA THR A 235 6.54 -41.16 -0.35
C THR A 235 7.37 -41.93 -1.37
N VAL A 236 8.28 -42.82 -0.92
CA VAL A 236 9.11 -43.64 -1.83
C VAL A 236 8.25 -44.55 -2.71
N GLN A 237 7.19 -45.15 -2.16
CA GLN A 237 6.26 -46.02 -2.89
C GLN A 237 5.44 -45.30 -3.98
N GLN A 238 5.31 -43.96 -3.92
CA GLN A 238 4.55 -43.15 -4.87
C GLN A 238 5.43 -42.22 -5.73
N LEU A 239 6.74 -42.42 -5.66
CA LEU A 239 7.72 -41.89 -6.61
C LEU A 239 8.06 -42.97 -7.64
N GLU A 240 8.16 -42.55 -8.90
CA GLU A 240 8.53 -43.42 -10.01
C GLU A 240 10.02 -43.28 -10.35
N ALA A 241 10.53 -44.18 -11.20
CA ALA A 241 11.91 -44.09 -11.68
C ALA A 241 12.06 -42.89 -12.65
N PRO A 242 13.19 -42.15 -12.64
CA PRO A 242 14.39 -42.38 -11.83
C PRO A 242 14.33 -41.80 -10.40
N TYR A 243 13.32 -41.02 -10.05
CA TYR A 243 13.26 -40.20 -8.83
C TYR A 243 13.21 -41.00 -7.52
N ASN A 244 12.71 -42.23 -7.55
CA ASN A 244 12.70 -43.14 -6.40
C ASN A 244 14.05 -43.87 -6.14
N SER A 245 15.03 -43.76 -7.02
CA SER A 245 16.27 -44.54 -6.94
C SER A 245 17.21 -44.08 -5.82
N ASP A 246 17.39 -42.77 -5.61
CA ASP A 246 18.15 -42.23 -4.48
C ASP A 246 17.23 -42.08 -3.25
N THR A 247 17.01 -43.20 -2.57
CA THR A 247 16.22 -43.26 -1.32
C THR A 247 16.80 -42.41 -0.19
N VAL A 248 18.10 -42.08 -0.20
CA VAL A 248 18.73 -41.19 0.78
C VAL A 248 18.35 -39.74 0.50
N LEU A 249 18.36 -39.33 -0.77
CA LEU A 249 17.84 -38.02 -1.19
C LEU A 249 16.36 -37.87 -0.84
N VAL A 250 15.52 -38.85 -1.17
CA VAL A 250 14.09 -38.84 -0.83
C VAL A 250 13.88 -38.75 0.69
N HIS A 251 14.68 -39.48 1.50
CA HIS A 251 14.59 -39.41 2.95
C HIS A 251 14.99 -38.05 3.51
N ARG A 252 16.06 -37.42 2.98
CA ARG A 252 16.47 -36.06 3.36
C ARG A 252 15.38 -35.03 3.01
N VAL A 253 14.79 -35.11 1.81
CA VAL A 253 13.73 -34.20 1.35
C VAL A 253 12.48 -34.35 2.22
N HIS A 254 11.99 -35.59 2.42
CA HIS A 254 10.83 -35.87 3.29
C HIS A 254 11.06 -35.34 4.73
N SER A 255 12.23 -35.64 5.31
CA SER A 255 12.62 -35.18 6.66
C SER A 255 12.66 -33.65 6.77
N TYR A 256 13.15 -32.97 5.74
CA TYR A 256 13.17 -31.50 5.67
C TYR A 256 11.75 -30.93 5.61
N LEU A 257 10.88 -31.46 4.74
CA LEU A 257 9.51 -30.99 4.61
C LEU A 257 8.68 -31.23 5.89
N GLU A 258 8.87 -32.35 6.58
CA GLU A 258 8.22 -32.63 7.88
C GLU A 258 8.78 -31.73 9.00
N ARG A 259 10.11 -31.51 9.04
CA ARG A 259 10.77 -30.64 10.03
C ARG A 259 10.29 -29.19 9.97
N HIS A 260 10.17 -28.64 8.77
CA HIS A 260 9.77 -27.24 8.55
C HIS A 260 8.26 -27.04 8.41
N GLY A 261 7.47 -28.11 8.59
CA GLY A 261 6.00 -28.04 8.62
C GLY A 261 5.36 -27.75 7.27
N LEU A 262 6.00 -28.16 6.17
CA LEU A 262 5.45 -28.08 4.82
C LEU A 262 4.57 -29.30 4.50
N ILE A 263 4.90 -30.46 5.09
CA ILE A 263 4.02 -31.64 5.19
C ILE A 263 3.78 -31.99 6.66
N ASN A 264 2.82 -32.87 6.95
CA ASN A 264 2.56 -33.42 8.29
C ASN A 264 2.39 -32.34 9.37
N PHE A 265 1.64 -31.28 9.05
CA PHE A 265 1.29 -30.19 9.96
C PHE A 265 -0.21 -30.12 10.24
N GLY A 266 -0.59 -29.40 11.29
CA GLY A 266 -1.99 -29.23 11.69
C GLY A 266 -2.55 -30.48 12.39
N ILE A 267 -3.63 -31.04 11.85
CA ILE A 267 -4.40 -32.13 12.47
C ILE A 267 -4.60 -33.27 11.48
N TYR A 268 -3.90 -34.38 11.70
CA TYR A 268 -3.91 -35.55 10.83
C TYR A 268 -3.87 -36.83 11.65
N LYS A 269 -4.44 -37.91 11.11
CA LYS A 269 -4.32 -39.26 11.67
C LYS A 269 -2.86 -39.72 11.52
N ARG A 270 -2.16 -39.78 12.64
CA ARG A 270 -0.78 -40.25 12.74
C ARG A 270 -0.70 -41.76 12.42
N ILE A 271 0.29 -42.15 11.61
CA ILE A 271 0.52 -43.57 11.24
C ILE A 271 1.56 -44.20 12.16
N LYS A 272 2.69 -43.52 12.38
CA LYS A 272 3.74 -43.97 13.31
C LYS A 272 3.46 -43.38 14.70
N PRO A 273 3.12 -44.16 15.74
CA PRO A 273 2.81 -43.62 17.07
C PRO A 273 3.90 -42.72 17.64
N LEU A 274 3.52 -41.78 18.52
CA LEU A 274 4.50 -40.89 19.16
C LEU A 274 5.51 -41.70 20.02
N PRO A 275 6.78 -41.28 20.08
CA PRO A 275 7.76 -41.88 20.99
C PRO A 275 7.28 -41.83 22.44
N THR A 276 7.35 -42.97 23.14
CA THR A 276 6.94 -43.08 24.55
C THR A 276 7.87 -42.31 25.49
N LYS A 277 9.17 -42.25 25.17
CA LYS A 277 10.15 -41.37 25.79
C LYS A 277 10.27 -40.09 24.97
N LYS A 278 9.97 -38.96 25.61
CA LYS A 278 10.16 -37.62 25.02
C LYS A 278 11.59 -37.09 25.22
N THR A 279 12.02 -36.17 24.36
CA THR A 279 13.37 -35.56 24.39
C THR A 279 13.30 -34.03 24.42
N GLY A 280 13.86 -33.43 25.47
CA GLY A 280 13.84 -31.97 25.70
C GLY A 280 12.48 -31.45 26.20
N LYS A 281 12.52 -30.42 27.06
CA LYS A 281 11.34 -29.72 27.59
C LYS A 281 11.23 -28.32 27.02
N VAL A 282 10.09 -27.98 26.44
CA VAL A 282 9.77 -26.64 25.93
C VAL A 282 8.57 -26.06 26.67
N ILE A 283 8.66 -24.80 27.08
CA ILE A 283 7.52 -23.99 27.55
C ILE A 283 7.13 -23.00 26.46
N ILE A 284 5.84 -22.96 26.12
CA ILE A 284 5.30 -22.02 25.14
C ILE A 284 4.42 -21.01 25.89
N ILE A 285 4.67 -19.72 25.66
CA ILE A 285 3.93 -18.63 26.31
C ILE A 285 2.89 -18.11 25.33
N GLY A 286 1.61 -18.33 25.64
CA GLY A 286 0.44 -18.05 24.80
C GLY A 286 -0.05 -19.30 24.05
N SER A 287 -1.38 -19.47 24.00
CA SER A 287 -2.09 -20.52 23.25
C SER A 287 -2.89 -19.96 22.08
N GLY A 288 -2.38 -18.88 21.48
CA GLY A 288 -2.80 -18.44 20.15
C GLY A 288 -2.39 -19.45 19.06
N VAL A 289 -2.84 -19.24 17.83
CA VAL A 289 -2.60 -20.17 16.71
C VAL A 289 -1.11 -20.45 16.48
N SER A 290 -0.23 -19.47 16.66
CA SER A 290 1.23 -19.66 16.62
C SER A 290 1.75 -20.64 17.69
N GLY A 291 1.36 -20.45 18.95
CA GLY A 291 1.75 -21.33 20.05
C GLY A 291 1.18 -22.76 19.91
N LEU A 292 -0.06 -22.88 19.44
CA LEU A 292 -0.72 -24.17 19.19
C LEU A 292 -0.09 -24.93 18.00
N ALA A 293 0.20 -24.25 16.89
CA ALA A 293 0.87 -24.85 15.73
C ALA A 293 2.29 -25.32 16.10
N ALA A 294 3.04 -24.50 16.84
CA ALA A 294 4.36 -24.87 17.35
C ALA A 294 4.28 -26.09 18.29
N ALA A 295 3.28 -26.14 19.18
CA ALA A 295 3.09 -27.23 20.11
C ALA A 295 2.76 -28.57 19.41
N ARG A 296 1.84 -28.56 18.43
CA ARG A 296 1.51 -29.74 17.61
C ARG A 296 2.77 -30.30 16.90
N GLN A 297 3.61 -29.43 16.31
CA GLN A 297 4.85 -29.88 15.67
C GLN A 297 5.90 -30.38 16.67
N LEU A 298 6.19 -29.64 17.75
CA LEU A 298 7.17 -30.06 18.76
C LEU A 298 6.78 -31.37 19.45
N GLN A 299 5.48 -31.58 19.71
CA GLN A 299 4.96 -32.87 20.17
C GLN A 299 5.10 -33.96 19.09
N SER A 300 4.85 -33.64 17.81
CA SER A 300 5.07 -34.57 16.68
C SER A 300 6.52 -35.06 16.59
N PHE A 301 7.48 -34.16 16.85
CA PHE A 301 8.92 -34.47 16.90
C PHE A 301 9.35 -35.18 18.21
N GLY A 302 8.42 -35.50 19.11
CA GLY A 302 8.69 -36.23 20.35
C GLY A 302 9.27 -35.38 21.48
N MET A 303 9.10 -34.05 21.47
CA MET A 303 9.50 -33.18 22.58
C MET A 303 8.42 -33.11 23.65
N ASP A 304 8.79 -32.80 24.91
CA ASP A 304 7.81 -32.49 25.95
C ASP A 304 7.45 -31.01 25.95
N VAL A 305 6.15 -30.70 25.85
CA VAL A 305 5.66 -29.35 25.58
C VAL A 305 4.53 -29.03 26.56
N THR A 306 4.60 -27.87 27.21
CA THR A 306 3.49 -27.31 27.99
C THR A 306 3.27 -25.86 27.57
N LEU A 307 2.01 -25.49 27.32
CA LEU A 307 1.61 -24.12 26.98
C LEU A 307 1.09 -23.41 28.23
N LEU A 308 1.47 -22.15 28.42
CA LEU A 308 0.96 -21.27 29.49
C LEU A 308 0.12 -20.16 28.87
N GLU A 309 -1.16 -20.09 29.24
CA GLU A 309 -2.13 -19.14 28.71
C GLU A 309 -2.74 -18.32 29.84
N ALA A 310 -2.74 -16.99 29.70
CA ALA A 310 -3.31 -16.09 30.70
C ALA A 310 -4.84 -16.14 30.72
N ARG A 311 -5.46 -16.36 29.55
CA ARG A 311 -6.92 -16.45 29.41
C ARG A 311 -7.48 -17.78 29.92
N ASP A 312 -8.78 -17.79 30.09
CA ASP A 312 -9.64 -18.95 30.36
C ASP A 312 -9.91 -19.82 29.11
N ARG A 313 -9.42 -19.40 27.94
CA ARG A 313 -9.63 -20.05 26.64
C ARG A 313 -8.38 -20.00 25.75
N VAL A 314 -8.33 -20.91 24.77
CA VAL A 314 -7.33 -20.91 23.70
C VAL A 314 -7.65 -19.89 22.59
N GLY A 315 -6.75 -19.76 21.61
CA GLY A 315 -6.94 -19.02 20.36
C GLY A 315 -6.53 -17.54 20.41
N GLY A 316 -6.52 -16.91 21.59
CA GLY A 316 -6.07 -15.52 21.76
C GLY A 316 -6.91 -14.52 20.95
N ARG A 317 -6.32 -13.97 19.88
CA ARG A 317 -6.99 -13.07 18.90
C ARG A 317 -7.88 -13.79 17.89
N VAL A 318 -7.89 -15.12 17.86
CA VAL A 318 -9.05 -15.87 17.36
C VAL A 318 -10.03 -15.96 18.52
N ALA A 319 -11.20 -15.32 18.36
CA ALA A 319 -12.15 -15.07 19.43
C ALA A 319 -13.59 -15.04 18.91
N THR A 320 -14.32 -16.13 19.15
CA THR A 320 -15.74 -16.25 18.77
C THR A 320 -16.64 -16.05 19.99
N PHE A 321 -17.55 -15.08 19.91
CA PHE A 321 -18.72 -15.00 20.78
C PHE A 321 -19.74 -16.07 20.40
N ARG A 322 -20.27 -16.81 21.39
CA ARG A 322 -21.31 -17.82 21.19
C ARG A 322 -22.36 -17.70 22.29
N LYS A 323 -23.64 -17.56 21.93
CA LYS A 323 -24.77 -17.47 22.87
C LYS A 323 -26.04 -18.03 22.22
N GLY A 324 -26.50 -19.20 22.67
CA GLY A 324 -27.57 -19.93 21.99
C GLY A 324 -27.18 -20.21 20.54
N ASN A 325 -28.04 -19.85 19.59
CA ASN A 325 -27.77 -20.00 18.16
C ASN A 325 -26.87 -18.90 17.56
N TYR A 326 -26.57 -17.83 18.31
CA TYR A 326 -25.72 -16.74 17.82
C TYR A 326 -24.24 -17.13 17.89
N VAL A 327 -23.52 -16.89 16.78
CA VAL A 327 -22.09 -17.10 16.61
C VAL A 327 -21.53 -15.89 15.87
N ALA A 328 -20.52 -15.23 16.43
CA ALA A 328 -19.86 -14.08 15.79
C ALA A 328 -18.38 -13.98 16.19
N ASP A 329 -17.50 -13.55 15.29
CA ASP A 329 -16.06 -13.44 15.56
C ASP A 329 -15.62 -12.00 15.86
N LEU A 330 -15.43 -11.74 17.16
CA LEU A 330 -14.78 -10.55 17.72
C LEU A 330 -13.29 -10.46 17.32
N GLY A 331 -12.70 -11.59 16.95
CA GLY A 331 -11.32 -11.70 16.48
C GLY A 331 -11.20 -11.77 14.95
N ALA A 332 -10.22 -12.54 14.47
CA ALA A 332 -10.14 -12.92 13.06
C ALA A 332 -11.40 -13.68 12.60
N MET A 333 -11.93 -13.31 11.43
CA MET A 333 -13.16 -13.91 10.85
C MET A 333 -13.03 -14.28 9.35
N VAL A 334 -12.02 -13.74 8.67
CA VAL A 334 -11.78 -13.89 7.22
C VAL A 334 -10.62 -14.85 6.96
N VAL A 335 -10.69 -15.58 5.85
CA VAL A 335 -9.58 -16.28 5.20
C VAL A 335 -9.32 -15.56 3.87
N THR A 336 -8.15 -14.92 3.77
CA THR A 336 -7.68 -14.20 2.58
C THR A 336 -7.12 -15.21 1.58
N GLY A 337 -7.82 -15.46 0.46
CA GLY A 337 -7.45 -16.46 -0.54
C GLY A 337 -7.36 -17.90 -0.05
N LEU A 338 -7.23 -18.84 -0.98
CA LEU A 338 -6.92 -20.25 -0.71
C LEU A 338 -5.68 -20.74 -1.46
N GLY A 339 -5.42 -20.25 -2.67
CA GLY A 339 -4.20 -20.57 -3.41
C GLY A 339 -2.97 -20.01 -2.68
N GLY A 340 -2.01 -20.88 -2.38
CA GLY A 340 -0.87 -20.55 -1.51
C GLY A 340 -1.18 -20.49 -0.01
N ASN A 341 -2.45 -20.49 0.42
CA ASN A 341 -2.80 -20.30 1.84
C ASN A 341 -2.70 -21.62 2.65
N PRO A 342 -1.92 -21.70 3.74
CA PRO A 342 -1.88 -22.90 4.60
C PRO A 342 -3.22 -23.19 5.29
N MET A 343 -4.13 -22.21 5.40
CA MET A 343 -5.49 -22.44 5.91
C MET A 343 -6.33 -23.33 4.99
N ALA A 344 -5.99 -23.46 3.70
CA ALA A 344 -6.64 -24.43 2.80
C ALA A 344 -6.33 -25.89 3.21
N VAL A 345 -5.19 -26.14 3.84
CA VAL A 345 -4.85 -27.45 4.43
C VAL A 345 -5.65 -27.64 5.72
N VAL A 346 -5.70 -26.61 6.58
CA VAL A 346 -6.42 -26.66 7.86
C VAL A 346 -7.94 -26.81 7.66
N SER A 347 -8.54 -26.21 6.63
CA SER A 347 -9.97 -26.37 6.31
C SER A 347 -10.32 -27.73 5.70
N LYS A 348 -9.35 -28.45 5.12
CA LYS A 348 -9.50 -29.89 4.81
C LYS A 348 -9.46 -30.76 6.07
N GLN A 349 -8.78 -30.32 7.14
CA GLN A 349 -8.59 -31.08 8.39
C GLN A 349 -9.68 -30.81 9.45
N VAL A 350 -10.11 -29.56 9.59
CA VAL A 350 -11.11 -29.07 10.55
C VAL A 350 -12.42 -28.80 9.80
N ASN A 351 -13.57 -29.10 10.42
CA ASN A 351 -14.88 -28.73 9.86
C ASN A 351 -15.10 -27.21 9.91
N MET A 352 -14.55 -26.48 8.93
CA MET A 352 -14.69 -25.03 8.76
C MET A 352 -15.80 -24.75 7.74
N GLU A 353 -16.88 -24.08 8.15
CA GLU A 353 -17.92 -23.65 7.21
C GLU A 353 -17.47 -22.38 6.46
N LEU A 354 -16.64 -22.56 5.44
CA LEU A 354 -16.17 -21.48 4.57
C LEU A 354 -17.28 -21.01 3.61
N ALA A 355 -17.44 -19.70 3.46
CA ALA A 355 -18.29 -19.08 2.43
C ALA A 355 -17.63 -17.82 1.85
N LYS A 356 -17.67 -17.66 0.52
CA LYS A 356 -17.19 -16.47 -0.19
C LYS A 356 -17.91 -15.21 0.32
N ILE A 357 -17.20 -14.09 0.38
CA ILE A 357 -17.77 -12.74 0.56
C ILE A 357 -18.16 -12.20 -0.83
N LYS A 358 -19.41 -11.73 -1.00
CA LYS A 358 -19.76 -10.91 -2.16
C LYS A 358 -19.25 -9.49 -1.94
N GLN A 359 -18.42 -8.98 -2.86
CA GLN A 359 -17.73 -7.69 -2.67
C GLN A 359 -18.64 -6.46 -2.77
N LYS A 360 -19.85 -6.60 -3.36
CA LYS A 360 -20.82 -5.50 -3.49
C LYS A 360 -21.16 -4.88 -2.14
N CYS A 361 -20.68 -3.65 -1.91
CA CYS A 361 -20.79 -2.89 -0.68
C CYS A 361 -21.47 -1.53 -0.91
N PRO A 362 -22.82 -1.45 -0.97
CA PRO A 362 -23.50 -0.17 -1.15
C PRO A 362 -23.19 0.79 0.00
N LEU A 363 -22.84 2.03 -0.33
CA LEU A 363 -22.59 3.09 0.63
C LEU A 363 -23.85 3.89 0.94
N TYR A 364 -24.03 4.27 2.20
CA TYR A 364 -25.11 5.14 2.67
C TYR A 364 -24.54 6.38 3.36
N GLU A 365 -25.03 7.56 2.98
CA GLU A 365 -24.67 8.82 3.61
C GLU A 365 -25.26 8.96 5.02
N ALA A 366 -24.73 9.87 5.83
CA ALA A 366 -25.24 10.17 7.18
C ALA A 366 -26.72 10.66 7.23
N ASN A 367 -27.35 10.89 6.07
CA ASN A 367 -28.79 11.17 5.93
C ASN A 367 -29.64 9.90 5.71
N GLY A 368 -29.03 8.71 5.66
CA GLY A 368 -29.67 7.41 5.42
C GLY A 368 -29.98 7.07 3.96
N GLN A 369 -29.61 7.92 3.00
CA GLN A 369 -29.78 7.64 1.56
C GLN A 369 -28.54 6.94 0.98
N ALA A 370 -28.76 6.12 -0.04
CA ALA A 370 -27.67 5.45 -0.76
C ALA A 370 -26.89 6.44 -1.65
N VAL A 371 -25.58 6.26 -1.74
CA VAL A 371 -24.72 6.99 -2.68
C VAL A 371 -25.11 6.57 -4.12
N PRO A 372 -25.29 7.52 -5.07
CA PRO A 372 -25.53 7.18 -6.47
C PRO A 372 -24.32 6.45 -7.07
N LYS A 373 -24.56 5.40 -7.87
CA LYS A 373 -23.50 4.55 -8.47
C LYS A 373 -22.38 5.38 -9.14
N GLU A 374 -22.75 6.39 -9.92
CA GLU A 374 -21.82 7.33 -10.59
C GLU A 374 -20.85 8.04 -9.63
N LYS A 375 -21.25 8.24 -8.37
CA LYS A 375 -20.43 8.88 -7.32
C LYS A 375 -19.62 7.88 -6.51
N ASP A 376 -20.12 6.65 -6.36
CA ASP A 376 -19.41 5.51 -5.80
C ASP A 376 -18.15 5.23 -6.66
N GLU A 377 -18.35 4.92 -7.95
CA GLU A 377 -17.28 4.57 -8.90
C GLU A 377 -16.28 5.70 -9.12
N MET A 378 -16.74 6.96 -9.21
CA MET A 378 -15.90 8.14 -9.38
C MET A 378 -14.94 8.35 -8.20
N VAL A 379 -15.43 8.19 -6.97
CA VAL A 379 -14.62 8.46 -5.77
C VAL A 379 -13.73 7.26 -5.44
N GLU A 380 -14.15 6.03 -5.71
CA GLU A 380 -13.29 4.84 -5.65
C GLU A 380 -12.14 4.93 -6.66
N GLN A 381 -12.42 5.35 -7.91
CA GLN A 381 -11.38 5.52 -8.93
C GLN A 381 -10.35 6.56 -8.52
N GLU A 382 -10.76 7.72 -8.00
CA GLU A 382 -9.82 8.76 -7.56
C GLU A 382 -9.10 8.37 -6.24
N PHE A 383 -9.72 7.60 -5.35
CA PHE A 383 -9.04 6.99 -4.19
C PHE A 383 -7.86 6.10 -4.62
N ASN A 384 -8.07 5.22 -5.60
CA ASN A 384 -7.02 4.33 -6.11
C ASN A 384 -5.89 5.14 -6.80
N ARG A 385 -6.26 6.16 -7.59
CA ARG A 385 -5.31 7.09 -8.22
C ARG A 385 -4.50 7.92 -7.22
N LEU A 386 -5.08 8.27 -6.07
CA LEU A 386 -4.37 8.90 -4.96
C LEU A 386 -3.33 7.96 -4.33
N LEU A 387 -3.65 6.66 -4.18
CA LEU A 387 -2.66 5.66 -3.71
C LEU A 387 -1.51 5.50 -4.71
N GLU A 388 -1.81 5.32 -6.00
CA GLU A 388 -0.79 5.30 -7.08
C GLU A 388 0.12 6.52 -7.02
N ALA A 389 -0.46 7.72 -6.87
CA ALA A 389 0.28 8.97 -6.77
C ALA A 389 1.18 9.03 -5.52
N THR A 390 0.77 8.46 -4.38
CA THR A 390 1.65 8.34 -3.21
C THR A 390 2.79 7.35 -3.41
N SER A 391 2.57 6.25 -4.14
CA SER A 391 3.63 5.32 -4.51
C SER A 391 4.63 5.97 -5.49
N TYR A 392 4.16 6.77 -6.45
CA TYR A 392 5.02 7.61 -7.29
C TYR A 392 5.85 8.60 -6.45
N LEU A 393 5.22 9.29 -5.49
CA LEU A 393 5.90 10.21 -4.55
C LEU A 393 7.01 9.49 -3.74
N SER A 394 6.72 8.27 -3.29
CA SER A 394 7.61 7.39 -2.52
C SER A 394 8.79 6.84 -3.34
N HIS A 395 8.53 6.39 -4.57
CA HIS A 395 9.48 5.59 -5.34
C HIS A 395 10.21 6.36 -6.44
N GLN A 396 9.59 7.41 -7.01
CA GLN A 396 10.18 8.21 -8.10
C GLN A 396 10.76 9.54 -7.61
N LEU A 397 10.18 10.14 -6.56
CA LEU A 397 10.66 11.41 -5.98
C LEU A 397 11.39 11.25 -4.64
N ASP A 398 11.48 10.02 -4.12
CA ASP A 398 12.03 9.65 -2.80
C ASP A 398 11.53 10.52 -1.63
N PHE A 399 10.23 10.90 -1.65
CA PHE A 399 9.58 11.74 -0.62
C PHE A 399 9.34 10.97 0.70
N ASN A 400 10.38 10.35 1.25
CA ASN A 400 10.30 9.41 2.37
C ASN A 400 10.75 10.02 3.71
N VAL A 401 11.36 11.20 3.70
CA VAL A 401 11.78 11.94 4.90
C VAL A 401 11.39 13.41 4.76
N LEU A 402 10.65 13.91 5.76
CA LEU A 402 10.28 15.32 5.88
C LEU A 402 10.65 15.82 7.27
N ASN A 403 11.40 16.93 7.35
CA ASN A 403 11.83 17.54 8.62
C ASN A 403 12.46 16.54 9.60
N ASN A 404 13.38 15.71 9.09
CA ASN A 404 14.09 14.64 9.81
C ASN A 404 13.20 13.54 10.42
N LYS A 405 11.94 13.42 9.98
CA LYS A 405 11.01 12.34 10.34
C LYS A 405 10.66 11.51 9.08
N PRO A 406 10.40 10.19 9.22
CA PRO A 406 9.85 9.42 8.11
C PRO A 406 8.47 9.97 7.72
N VAL A 407 8.16 9.98 6.43
CA VAL A 407 6.84 10.37 5.91
C VAL A 407 5.84 9.22 6.09
N SER A 408 4.64 9.57 6.52
CA SER A 408 3.51 8.64 6.62
C SER A 408 2.63 8.65 5.36
N LEU A 409 1.89 7.55 5.13
CA LEU A 409 0.94 7.47 4.02
C LEU A 409 -0.11 8.59 4.07
N GLY A 410 -0.63 8.90 5.27
CA GLY A 410 -1.57 10.01 5.47
C GLY A 410 -1.00 11.37 5.05
N GLN A 411 0.27 11.66 5.38
CA GLN A 411 0.94 12.90 4.96
C GLN A 411 1.18 12.95 3.45
N ALA A 412 1.47 11.82 2.81
CA ALA A 412 1.61 11.76 1.36
C ALA A 412 0.27 12.02 0.66
N LEU A 413 -0.83 11.41 1.15
CA LEU A 413 -2.19 11.65 0.66
C LEU A 413 -2.60 13.13 0.82
N GLU A 414 -2.31 13.74 1.96
CA GLU A 414 -2.54 15.19 2.17
C GLU A 414 -1.76 16.05 1.16
N VAL A 415 -0.48 15.74 0.91
CA VAL A 415 0.35 16.46 -0.08
C VAL A 415 -0.18 16.28 -1.50
N VAL A 416 -0.57 15.06 -1.91
CA VAL A 416 -1.13 14.82 -3.25
C VAL A 416 -2.45 15.58 -3.41
N ILE A 417 -3.40 15.48 -2.46
CA ILE A 417 -4.69 16.19 -2.53
C ILE A 417 -4.47 17.72 -2.64
N GLN A 418 -3.52 18.28 -1.87
CA GLN A 418 -3.17 19.71 -1.95
C GLN A 418 -2.57 20.11 -3.32
N LEU A 419 -1.83 19.22 -3.97
CA LEU A 419 -1.31 19.43 -5.32
C LEU A 419 -2.42 19.36 -6.39
N GLN A 420 -3.39 18.45 -6.26
CA GLN A 420 -4.56 18.39 -7.14
C GLN A 420 -5.44 19.63 -6.98
N GLU A 421 -5.73 20.05 -5.75
CA GLU A 421 -6.43 21.30 -5.47
C GLU A 421 -5.70 22.54 -6.01
N LYS A 422 -4.36 22.54 -5.98
CA LYS A 422 -3.54 23.61 -6.57
C LYS A 422 -3.66 23.60 -8.10
N HIS A 423 -3.58 22.43 -8.74
CA HIS A 423 -3.67 22.31 -10.19
C HIS A 423 -5.00 22.83 -10.73
N VAL A 424 -6.14 22.51 -10.09
CA VAL A 424 -7.45 23.07 -10.45
C VAL A 424 -7.45 24.61 -10.40
N LYS A 425 -6.84 25.20 -9.37
CA LYS A 425 -6.72 26.67 -9.24
C LYS A 425 -5.78 27.27 -10.30
N ASP A 426 -4.70 26.57 -10.67
CA ASP A 426 -3.80 26.99 -11.76
C ASP A 426 -4.50 26.96 -13.13
N GLU A 427 -5.30 25.91 -13.42
CA GLU A 427 -6.11 25.81 -14.65
C GLU A 427 -7.16 26.93 -14.75
N GLN A 428 -7.89 27.20 -13.67
CA GLN A 428 -8.81 28.34 -13.59
C GLN A 428 -8.06 29.65 -13.87
N ILE A 429 -6.91 29.88 -13.24
CA ILE A 429 -6.09 31.08 -13.44
C ILE A 429 -5.59 31.18 -14.90
N GLU A 430 -5.23 30.07 -15.56
CA GLU A 430 -4.83 30.09 -16.97
C GLU A 430 -6.03 30.36 -17.90
N HIS A 431 -7.19 29.73 -17.63
CA HIS A 431 -8.42 29.96 -18.38
C HIS A 431 -8.86 31.44 -18.33
N TRP A 432 -8.94 32.03 -17.13
CA TRP A 432 -9.28 33.45 -17.00
C TRP A 432 -8.22 34.38 -17.61
N LYS A 433 -6.94 34.00 -17.63
CA LYS A 433 -5.90 34.74 -18.38
C LYS A 433 -6.11 34.67 -19.90
N LYS A 434 -6.56 33.54 -20.46
CA LYS A 434 -6.91 33.40 -21.89
C LYS A 434 -8.07 34.33 -22.25
N ILE A 435 -9.11 34.39 -21.41
CA ILE A 435 -10.24 35.33 -21.53
C ILE A 435 -9.76 36.78 -21.48
N VAL A 436 -9.04 37.19 -20.43
CA VAL A 436 -8.54 38.57 -20.28
C VAL A 436 -7.66 38.98 -21.47
N LYS A 437 -6.75 38.10 -21.93
CA LYS A 437 -5.93 38.37 -23.11
C LYS A 437 -6.78 38.65 -24.36
N THR A 438 -7.80 37.84 -24.62
CA THR A 438 -8.68 38.05 -25.80
C THR A 438 -9.63 39.24 -25.63
N GLN A 439 -10.01 39.61 -24.40
CA GLN A 439 -10.66 40.89 -24.12
C GLN A 439 -9.72 42.09 -24.33
N GLU A 440 -8.41 41.96 -24.06
CA GLU A 440 -7.42 43.01 -24.36
C GLU A 440 -7.15 43.15 -25.87
N GLU A 441 -7.03 42.03 -26.60
CA GLU A 441 -6.96 41.98 -28.07
C GLU A 441 -8.20 42.68 -28.70
N LEU A 442 -9.41 42.34 -28.22
CA LEU A 442 -10.68 42.94 -28.66
C LEU A 442 -10.76 44.44 -28.30
N LYS A 443 -10.32 44.83 -27.10
CA LYS A 443 -10.25 46.23 -26.67
C LYS A 443 -9.31 47.05 -27.53
N GLU A 444 -8.13 46.54 -27.91
CA GLU A 444 -7.25 47.24 -28.85
C GLU A 444 -7.89 47.37 -30.24
N LEU A 445 -8.55 46.32 -30.72
CA LEU A 445 -9.25 46.32 -32.00
C LEU A 445 -10.37 47.37 -32.02
N LEU A 446 -11.24 47.39 -31.01
CA LEU A 446 -12.31 48.38 -30.87
C LEU A 446 -11.77 49.82 -30.78
N ASN A 447 -10.62 50.02 -30.13
CA ASN A 447 -9.93 51.32 -30.12
C ASN A 447 -9.39 51.71 -31.51
N LYS A 448 -8.92 50.76 -32.33
CA LYS A 448 -8.57 51.03 -33.74
C LYS A 448 -9.81 51.38 -34.56
N MET A 449 -10.89 50.60 -34.41
CA MET A 449 -12.16 50.80 -35.12
C MET A 449 -12.81 52.15 -34.83
N VAL A 450 -12.89 52.60 -33.57
CA VAL A 450 -13.52 53.89 -33.24
C VAL A 450 -12.73 55.08 -33.82
N ASN A 451 -11.39 55.00 -33.78
CA ASN A 451 -10.52 56.02 -34.38
C ASN A 451 -10.63 56.03 -35.92
N LEU A 452 -10.71 54.85 -36.54
CA LEU A 452 -10.90 54.71 -37.98
C LEU A 452 -12.28 55.22 -38.43
N LYS A 453 -13.33 54.96 -37.64
CA LYS A 453 -14.70 55.44 -37.89
C LYS A 453 -14.81 56.97 -37.87
N GLU A 454 -14.13 57.65 -36.96
CA GLU A 454 -14.10 59.12 -36.96
C GLU A 454 -13.30 59.68 -38.15
N LYS A 455 -12.21 59.03 -38.58
CA LYS A 455 -11.53 59.39 -39.85
C LYS A 455 -12.44 59.21 -41.07
N ILE A 456 -13.17 58.09 -41.17
CA ILE A 456 -14.13 57.81 -42.25
C ILE A 456 -15.22 58.90 -42.30
N LYS A 457 -15.75 59.30 -41.14
CA LYS A 457 -16.75 60.35 -40.98
C LYS A 457 -16.24 61.74 -41.41
N GLU A 458 -15.03 62.13 -40.99
CA GLU A 458 -14.40 63.38 -41.44
C GLU A 458 -14.15 63.37 -42.96
N LEU A 459 -13.59 62.27 -43.47
CA LEU A 459 -13.24 62.11 -44.88
C LEU A 459 -14.48 62.03 -45.78
N HIS A 460 -15.58 61.45 -45.31
CA HIS A 460 -16.87 61.47 -45.98
C HIS A 460 -17.45 62.88 -46.08
N GLN A 461 -17.33 63.69 -45.02
CA GLN A 461 -17.75 65.09 -45.05
C GLN A 461 -16.92 65.89 -46.07
N GLN A 462 -15.59 65.72 -46.09
CA GLN A 462 -14.71 66.34 -47.10
C GLN A 462 -15.04 65.87 -48.54
N TYR A 463 -15.36 64.58 -48.73
CA TYR A 463 -15.80 64.04 -50.01
C TYR A 463 -17.14 64.66 -50.45
N LYS A 464 -18.08 64.85 -49.53
CA LYS A 464 -19.39 65.46 -49.77
C LYS A 464 -19.25 66.93 -50.17
N GLU A 465 -18.48 67.71 -49.41
CA GLU A 465 -18.16 69.11 -49.72
C GLU A 465 -17.49 69.26 -51.10
N ALA A 466 -16.49 68.44 -51.39
CA ALA A 466 -15.88 68.40 -52.73
C ALA A 466 -16.91 68.03 -53.81
N SER A 467 -17.85 67.12 -53.52
CA SER A 467 -18.88 66.67 -54.47
C SER A 467 -19.98 67.71 -54.73
N GLU A 468 -20.23 68.65 -53.82
CA GLU A 468 -21.27 69.69 -53.97
C GLU A 468 -20.92 70.79 -55.00
N VAL A 469 -19.64 70.93 -55.39
CA VAL A 469 -19.14 71.91 -56.39
C VAL A 469 -19.57 71.55 -57.82
N LYS A 470 -20.84 71.78 -58.18
CA LYS A 470 -21.51 71.25 -59.40
C LYS A 470 -20.70 71.39 -60.71
N PRO A 471 -20.77 70.40 -61.63
CA PRO A 471 -20.12 70.47 -62.95
C PRO A 471 -20.66 71.59 -63.86
N PRO A 472 -19.87 72.08 -64.84
CA PRO A 472 -18.49 71.69 -65.13
C PRO A 472 -17.48 72.20 -64.09
N ARG A 473 -16.44 71.40 -63.83
CA ARG A 473 -15.37 71.68 -62.86
C ARG A 473 -14.02 71.64 -63.56
N ASP A 474 -12.98 72.24 -62.98
CA ASP A 474 -11.61 71.98 -63.43
C ASP A 474 -11.08 70.60 -62.97
N ILE A 475 -9.95 70.20 -63.53
CA ILE A 475 -9.35 68.87 -63.30
C ILE A 475 -8.85 68.66 -61.86
N THR A 476 -8.55 69.72 -61.11
CA THR A 476 -8.13 69.64 -59.71
C THR A 476 -9.31 69.39 -58.78
N ALA A 477 -10.46 70.02 -59.07
CA ALA A 477 -11.72 69.76 -58.38
C ALA A 477 -12.25 68.33 -58.65
N GLU A 478 -12.18 67.85 -59.90
CA GLU A 478 -12.53 66.46 -60.24
C GLU A 478 -11.55 65.47 -59.59
N PHE A 479 -10.23 65.74 -59.62
CA PHE A 479 -9.23 64.94 -58.91
C PHE A 479 -9.50 64.87 -57.41
N LEU A 480 -9.87 65.98 -56.77
CA LEU A 480 -10.19 66.01 -55.33
C LEU A 480 -11.36 65.07 -55.00
N VAL A 481 -12.44 65.09 -55.79
CA VAL A 481 -13.58 64.17 -55.63
C VAL A 481 -13.14 62.71 -55.79
N LYS A 482 -12.37 62.37 -56.83
CA LYS A 482 -11.89 61.00 -57.07
C LYS A 482 -10.91 60.52 -56.00
N SER A 483 -10.02 61.39 -55.54
CA SER A 483 -9.01 61.11 -54.51
C SER A 483 -9.69 60.85 -53.16
N LYS A 484 -10.61 61.73 -52.74
CA LYS A 484 -11.38 61.56 -51.50
C LYS A 484 -12.30 60.33 -51.55
N HIS A 485 -12.87 59.99 -52.72
CA HIS A 485 -13.59 58.73 -52.89
C HIS A 485 -12.69 57.51 -52.73
N ARG A 486 -11.50 57.49 -53.37
CA ARG A 486 -10.52 56.39 -53.20
C ARG A 486 -10.17 56.19 -51.73
N ASP A 487 -9.82 57.27 -51.04
CA ASP A 487 -9.37 57.21 -49.66
C ASP A 487 -10.50 56.76 -48.72
N LEU A 488 -11.74 57.22 -48.97
CA LEU A 488 -12.91 56.77 -48.23
C LEU A 488 -13.19 55.27 -48.44
N THR A 489 -13.11 54.78 -49.69
CA THR A 489 -13.25 53.34 -49.99
C THR A 489 -12.15 52.51 -49.34
N ALA A 490 -10.91 53.01 -49.29
CA ALA A 490 -9.80 52.33 -48.64
C ALA A 490 -9.98 52.21 -47.12
N LEU A 491 -10.35 53.30 -46.43
CA LEU A 491 -10.60 53.28 -44.99
C LEU A 491 -11.83 52.44 -44.62
N CYS A 492 -12.89 52.44 -45.44
CA CYS A 492 -14.03 51.54 -45.23
C CYS A 492 -13.61 50.06 -45.32
N LYS A 493 -12.79 49.68 -46.31
CA LYS A 493 -12.28 48.31 -46.42
C LYS A 493 -11.42 47.89 -45.22
N GLU A 494 -10.58 48.80 -44.72
CA GLU A 494 -9.82 48.59 -43.47
C GLU A 494 -10.78 48.39 -42.28
N TYR A 495 -11.87 49.16 -42.20
CA TYR A 495 -12.87 49.02 -41.14
C TYR A 495 -13.64 47.70 -41.22
N ASP A 496 -13.97 47.24 -42.43
CA ASP A 496 -14.65 45.96 -42.67
C ASP A 496 -13.75 44.75 -42.27
N GLU A 497 -12.45 44.81 -42.58
CA GLU A 497 -11.46 43.79 -42.15
C GLU A 497 -11.28 43.76 -40.62
N LEU A 498 -11.31 44.93 -39.97
CA LEU A 498 -11.31 45.01 -38.51
C LEU A 498 -12.63 44.49 -37.91
N ALA A 499 -13.78 44.69 -38.56
CA ALA A 499 -15.07 44.17 -38.12
C ALA A 499 -15.17 42.63 -38.26
N GLU A 500 -14.62 42.04 -39.34
CA GLU A 500 -14.49 40.59 -39.47
C GLU A 500 -13.59 40.01 -38.36
N THR A 501 -12.53 40.74 -37.99
CA THR A 501 -11.66 40.38 -36.86
C THR A 501 -12.39 40.50 -35.51
N GLN A 502 -13.30 41.47 -35.37
CA GLN A 502 -14.09 41.66 -34.15
C GLN A 502 -14.97 40.44 -33.88
N GLY A 503 -15.72 39.99 -34.88
CA GLY A 503 -16.59 38.81 -34.76
C GLY A 503 -15.84 37.55 -34.33
N LYS A 504 -14.63 37.32 -34.87
CA LYS A 504 -13.78 36.17 -34.50
C LYS A 504 -13.26 36.23 -33.07
N LEU A 505 -12.98 37.42 -32.54
CA LEU A 505 -12.60 37.59 -31.13
C LEU A 505 -13.79 37.46 -30.18
N GLU A 506 -14.99 37.90 -30.60
CA GLU A 506 -16.23 37.76 -29.84
C GLU A 506 -16.72 36.30 -29.80
N GLU A 507 -16.64 35.57 -30.91
CA GLU A 507 -16.92 34.12 -31.00
C GLU A 507 -15.97 33.31 -30.10
N LYS A 508 -14.67 33.56 -30.20
CA LYS A 508 -13.65 32.94 -29.33
C LYS A 508 -13.84 33.30 -27.84
N LEU A 509 -14.34 34.49 -27.54
CA LEU A 509 -14.65 34.89 -26.17
C LEU A 509 -15.83 34.07 -25.61
N GLN A 510 -16.89 33.89 -26.42
CA GLN A 510 -18.03 33.04 -26.07
C GLN A 510 -17.63 31.56 -25.94
N GLU A 511 -16.73 31.06 -26.81
CA GLU A 511 -16.17 29.70 -26.71
C GLU A 511 -15.47 29.48 -25.36
N LEU A 512 -14.65 30.43 -24.91
CA LEU A 512 -14.00 30.36 -23.61
C LEU A 512 -15.02 30.49 -22.45
N GLU A 513 -15.89 31.49 -22.47
CA GLU A 513 -16.87 31.74 -21.41
C GLU A 513 -17.90 30.59 -21.26
N ALA A 514 -18.13 29.80 -22.31
CA ALA A 514 -18.97 28.60 -22.28
C ALA A 514 -18.27 27.32 -21.80
N ASN A 515 -16.93 27.28 -21.76
CA ASN A 515 -16.14 26.08 -21.43
C ASN A 515 -15.16 26.33 -20.26
N PRO A 516 -15.65 26.65 -19.04
CA PRO A 516 -14.80 26.77 -17.86
C PRO A 516 -14.21 25.42 -17.43
N PRO A 517 -13.00 25.39 -16.85
CA PRO A 517 -12.46 24.19 -16.20
C PRO A 517 -13.23 23.87 -14.90
N SER A 518 -12.94 22.73 -14.28
CA SER A 518 -13.54 22.29 -13.02
C SER A 518 -13.48 23.38 -11.93
N ASP A 519 -14.59 23.60 -11.24
CA ASP A 519 -14.71 24.60 -10.15
C ASP A 519 -13.98 24.14 -8.87
N VAL A 520 -14.05 22.83 -8.56
CA VAL A 520 -13.37 22.18 -7.44
C VAL A 520 -12.74 20.86 -7.87
N TYR A 521 -11.75 20.39 -7.09
CA TYR A 521 -11.21 19.04 -7.23
C TYR A 521 -12.18 17.98 -6.67
N LEU A 522 -12.66 18.20 -5.45
CA LEU A 522 -13.68 17.38 -4.77
C LEU A 522 -14.65 18.32 -4.06
N SER A 523 -15.96 18.03 -4.12
CA SER A 523 -16.93 18.71 -3.25
C SER A 523 -16.88 18.13 -1.83
N SER A 524 -17.51 18.79 -0.85
CA SER A 524 -17.57 18.31 0.53
C SER A 524 -18.20 16.90 0.66
N ARG A 525 -19.15 16.56 -0.22
CA ARG A 525 -19.81 15.24 -0.27
C ARG A 525 -18.88 14.18 -0.87
N ASP A 526 -18.16 14.53 -1.94
CA ASP A 526 -17.16 13.65 -2.54
C ASP A 526 -16.02 13.36 -1.55
N ARG A 527 -15.59 14.38 -0.80
CA ARG A 527 -14.58 14.23 0.26
C ARG A 527 -15.04 13.34 1.41
N GLN A 528 -16.32 13.39 1.79
CA GLN A 528 -16.89 12.49 2.81
C GLN A 528 -16.86 11.03 2.32
N ILE A 529 -17.25 10.77 1.07
CA ILE A 529 -17.16 9.44 0.46
C ILE A 529 -15.69 8.98 0.39
N LEU A 530 -14.76 9.85 -0.01
CA LEU A 530 -13.32 9.54 -0.03
C LEU A 530 -12.77 9.20 1.37
N ASP A 531 -13.23 9.89 2.41
CA ASP A 531 -12.89 9.56 3.80
C ASP A 531 -13.45 8.19 4.23
N TRP A 532 -14.52 7.67 3.62
CA TRP A 532 -14.95 6.27 3.83
C TRP A 532 -13.95 5.25 3.24
N HIS A 533 -13.41 5.49 2.04
CA HIS A 533 -12.35 4.62 1.49
C HIS A 533 -11.07 4.68 2.34
N PHE A 534 -10.69 5.87 2.84
CA PHE A 534 -9.60 5.98 3.81
C PHE A 534 -9.91 5.24 5.13
N ALA A 535 -11.15 5.27 5.63
CA ALA A 535 -11.56 4.49 6.80
C ALA A 535 -11.46 2.97 6.57
N ASN A 536 -11.78 2.50 5.37
CA ASN A 536 -11.62 1.10 4.97
C ASN A 536 -10.14 0.67 4.93
N LEU A 537 -9.25 1.56 4.47
CA LEU A 537 -7.80 1.34 4.50
C LEU A 537 -7.24 1.33 5.94
N GLU A 538 -7.75 2.21 6.82
CA GLU A 538 -7.44 2.22 8.26
C GLU A 538 -7.98 0.99 9.00
N PHE A 539 -9.07 0.40 8.53
CA PHE A 539 -9.59 -0.89 9.00
C PHE A 539 -8.67 -2.04 8.59
N ALA A 540 -8.30 -2.15 7.31
CA ALA A 540 -7.43 -3.21 6.80
C ALA A 540 -6.08 -3.22 7.52
N ASN A 541 -5.49 -2.03 7.73
CA ASN A 541 -4.23 -1.84 8.44
C ASN A 541 -4.37 -1.80 9.98
N ALA A 542 -5.61 -1.78 10.50
CA ALA A 542 -5.94 -1.58 11.91
C ALA A 542 -5.29 -0.34 12.56
N THR A 543 -5.02 0.74 11.82
CA THR A 543 -4.27 1.90 12.35
C THR A 543 -4.53 3.16 11.52
N PRO A 544 -4.44 4.38 12.09
CA PRO A 544 -4.59 5.62 11.33
C PRO A 544 -3.53 5.76 10.22
N LEU A 545 -3.89 6.32 9.05
CA LEU A 545 -2.96 6.45 7.91
C LEU A 545 -1.73 7.34 8.22
N SER A 546 -1.85 8.23 9.21
CA SER A 546 -0.77 9.04 9.78
C SER A 546 0.33 8.24 10.48
N THR A 547 0.10 6.94 10.73
CA THR A 547 1.04 6.02 11.40
C THR A 547 1.70 5.01 10.46
N LEU A 548 1.14 4.81 9.26
CA LEU A 548 1.67 3.90 8.24
C LEU A 548 2.90 4.49 7.56
N SER A 549 3.95 3.69 7.37
CA SER A 549 5.17 4.13 6.68
C SER A 549 4.95 4.18 5.17
N LEU A 550 5.10 5.36 4.55
CA LEU A 550 4.83 5.57 3.12
C LEU A 550 5.53 4.55 2.20
N LYS A 551 6.74 4.12 2.54
CA LYS A 551 7.57 3.24 1.71
C LYS A 551 7.33 1.73 1.92
N HIS A 552 6.62 1.36 2.99
CA HIS A 552 6.67 0.01 3.58
C HIS A 552 5.35 -0.43 4.27
N TRP A 553 4.21 0.14 3.91
CA TRP A 553 2.90 -0.26 4.46
C TRP A 553 2.27 -1.44 3.68
N ASP A 554 2.64 -1.51 2.42
CA ASP A 554 2.28 -2.39 1.29
C ASP A 554 3.34 -3.49 1.03
N GLN A 555 4.31 -3.65 1.93
CA GLN A 555 5.50 -4.50 1.71
C GLN A 555 5.24 -6.02 1.81
N ASP A 556 3.98 -6.43 1.91
CA ASP A 556 3.54 -7.83 1.86
C ASP A 556 2.47 -8.13 0.78
N ASP A 557 2.05 -7.13 0.00
CA ASP A 557 1.11 -7.27 -1.13
C ASP A 557 1.67 -8.23 -2.22
N ASP A 558 2.99 -8.21 -2.44
CA ASP A 558 3.78 -9.18 -3.24
C ASP A 558 3.53 -10.67 -2.88
N PHE A 559 2.86 -10.94 -1.76
CA PHE A 559 2.62 -12.28 -1.21
C PHE A 559 1.13 -12.58 -0.95
N GLU A 560 0.19 -11.81 -1.51
CA GLU A 560 -1.24 -12.11 -1.42
C GLU A 560 -1.59 -13.51 -1.98
N PHE A 561 -2.66 -14.11 -1.44
CA PHE A 561 -3.13 -15.44 -1.80
C PHE A 561 -4.28 -15.39 -2.82
N THR A 562 -4.23 -16.23 -3.85
CA THR A 562 -5.25 -16.24 -4.91
C THR A 562 -6.60 -16.78 -4.46
N GLY A 563 -7.65 -16.35 -5.16
CA GLY A 563 -9.04 -16.75 -4.96
C GLY A 563 -9.81 -15.87 -3.97
N SER A 564 -11.13 -15.87 -4.10
CA SER A 564 -12.03 -14.95 -3.37
C SER A 564 -11.91 -15.08 -1.83
N HIS A 565 -12.01 -13.97 -1.11
CA HIS A 565 -12.01 -13.95 0.36
C HIS A 565 -13.20 -14.71 0.95
N LEU A 566 -12.96 -15.50 2.00
CA LEU A 566 -13.96 -16.36 2.65
C LEU A 566 -14.13 -16.06 4.14
N THR A 567 -15.27 -16.48 4.70
CA THR A 567 -15.60 -16.31 6.13
C THR A 567 -15.96 -17.64 6.78
N VAL A 568 -15.67 -17.79 8.08
CA VAL A 568 -15.91 -19.04 8.83
C VAL A 568 -17.27 -18.95 9.54
N ARG A 569 -18.36 -19.37 8.87
CA ARG A 569 -19.74 -19.17 9.35
C ARG A 569 -20.07 -19.89 10.65
N ASN A 570 -19.35 -20.98 10.98
CA ASN A 570 -19.47 -21.69 12.25
C ASN A 570 -18.54 -21.15 13.36
N GLY A 571 -17.83 -20.05 13.12
CA GLY A 571 -17.03 -19.31 14.08
C GLY A 571 -15.59 -19.80 14.17
N TYR A 572 -14.63 -18.90 13.91
CA TYR A 572 -13.21 -19.20 13.66
C TYR A 572 -12.51 -19.93 14.82
N SER A 573 -13.03 -19.84 16.06
CA SER A 573 -12.56 -20.62 17.23
C SER A 573 -12.52 -22.14 17.01
N CYS A 574 -13.23 -22.70 16.03
CA CYS A 574 -13.12 -24.13 15.70
C CYS A 574 -11.66 -24.56 15.39
N VAL A 575 -10.85 -23.69 14.77
CA VAL A 575 -9.44 -23.97 14.43
C VAL A 575 -8.55 -24.11 15.67
N PRO A 576 -8.39 -23.10 16.56
CA PRO A 576 -7.54 -23.25 17.74
C PRO A 576 -8.07 -24.28 18.75
N VAL A 577 -9.38 -24.50 18.83
CA VAL A 577 -9.95 -25.56 19.70
C VAL A 577 -9.55 -26.95 19.17
N ALA A 578 -9.63 -27.18 17.86
CA ALA A 578 -9.16 -28.44 17.27
C ALA A 578 -7.63 -28.60 17.41
N LEU A 579 -6.84 -27.54 17.17
CA LEU A 579 -5.38 -27.60 17.35
C LEU A 579 -4.97 -27.88 18.81
N ALA A 580 -5.77 -27.48 19.79
CA ALA A 580 -5.53 -27.69 21.23
C ALA A 580 -5.71 -29.13 21.72
N GLU A 581 -6.44 -29.98 20.98
CA GLU A 581 -6.59 -31.41 21.31
C GLU A 581 -5.23 -32.11 21.42
N GLY A 582 -5.05 -32.89 22.50
CA GLY A 582 -3.83 -33.64 22.77
C GLY A 582 -2.66 -32.84 23.36
N LEU A 583 -2.80 -31.52 23.55
CA LEU A 583 -1.75 -30.66 24.11
C LEU A 583 -1.90 -30.43 25.63
N ASP A 584 -0.78 -30.26 26.33
CA ASP A 584 -0.78 -29.84 27.73
C ASP A 584 -0.87 -28.32 27.85
N ILE A 585 -2.07 -27.80 28.12
CA ILE A 585 -2.35 -26.35 28.20
C ILE A 585 -2.74 -25.95 29.62
N LYS A 586 -2.00 -25.01 30.20
CA LYS A 586 -2.31 -24.37 31.49
C LYS A 586 -2.99 -23.03 31.24
N LEU A 587 -4.32 -23.07 31.17
CA LEU A 587 -5.19 -21.88 31.13
C LEU A 587 -5.13 -21.12 32.47
N ASN A 588 -5.61 -19.87 32.49
CA ASN A 588 -5.63 -18.99 33.67
C ASN A 588 -4.24 -18.83 34.35
N THR A 589 -3.16 -18.94 33.58
CA THR A 589 -1.76 -18.98 34.04
C THR A 589 -0.99 -17.84 33.39
N ALA A 590 -1.09 -16.64 33.96
CA ALA A 590 -0.43 -15.45 33.44
C ALA A 590 1.07 -15.45 33.80
N VAL A 591 1.93 -15.60 32.80
CA VAL A 591 3.38 -15.44 32.96
C VAL A 591 3.70 -14.01 33.44
N ARG A 592 4.65 -13.90 34.37
CA ARG A 592 5.14 -12.64 34.95
C ARG A 592 6.63 -12.45 34.77
N GLN A 593 7.42 -13.52 34.75
CA GLN A 593 8.85 -13.45 34.52
C GLN A 593 9.34 -14.63 33.66
N VAL A 594 10.24 -14.35 32.72
CA VAL A 594 10.96 -15.34 31.91
C VAL A 594 12.43 -15.24 32.24
N ARG A 595 12.98 -16.28 32.89
CA ARG A 595 14.41 -16.40 33.19
C ARG A 595 15.07 -17.32 32.17
N TYR A 596 16.18 -16.90 31.56
CA TYR A 596 16.96 -17.72 30.63
C TYR A 596 18.46 -17.62 30.92
N THR A 597 19.14 -18.77 30.96
CA THR A 597 20.56 -18.90 31.29
C THR A 597 21.22 -19.94 30.36
N ALA A 598 22.55 -20.05 30.41
CA ALA A 598 23.26 -21.06 29.60
C ALA A 598 22.79 -22.52 29.89
N SER A 599 22.37 -22.82 31.11
CA SER A 599 21.95 -24.17 31.54
C SER A 599 20.46 -24.49 31.31
N GLY A 600 19.61 -23.49 31.07
CA GLY A 600 18.18 -23.71 30.84
C GLY A 600 17.33 -22.45 31.07
N CYS A 601 16.02 -22.63 31.24
CA CYS A 601 15.07 -21.56 31.50
C CYS A 601 14.14 -21.88 32.68
N GLU A 602 13.63 -20.82 33.30
CA GLU A 602 12.56 -20.89 34.31
C GLU A 602 11.50 -19.83 34.00
N VAL A 603 10.26 -20.26 33.77
CA VAL A 603 9.12 -19.37 33.53
C VAL A 603 8.28 -19.30 34.79
N ILE A 604 8.11 -18.08 35.32
CA ILE A 604 7.33 -17.81 36.53
C ILE A 604 5.98 -17.22 36.12
N ALA A 605 4.90 -17.83 36.57
CA ALA A 605 3.53 -17.45 36.26
C ALA A 605 2.64 -17.44 37.51
N VAL A 606 1.49 -16.77 37.44
CA VAL A 606 0.49 -16.72 38.52
C VAL A 606 -0.89 -17.14 38.02
N ASN A 607 -1.72 -17.69 38.90
CA ASN A 607 -3.14 -17.95 38.61
C ASN A 607 -3.87 -16.61 38.45
N THR A 608 -4.52 -16.36 37.30
CA THR A 608 -5.25 -15.10 37.07
C THR A 608 -6.43 -14.89 38.01
N ARG A 609 -6.97 -15.98 38.59
CA ARG A 609 -8.06 -15.95 39.57
C ARG A 609 -7.58 -15.77 41.02
N SER A 610 -6.28 -15.92 41.28
CA SER A 610 -5.67 -15.76 42.60
C SER A 610 -4.16 -15.50 42.41
N THR A 611 -3.80 -14.23 42.26
CA THR A 611 -2.45 -13.81 41.84
C THR A 611 -1.35 -14.12 42.85
N SER A 612 -1.70 -14.49 44.08
CA SER A 612 -0.78 -15.04 45.09
C SER A 612 -0.30 -16.46 44.75
N GLN A 613 -1.10 -17.26 44.03
CA GLN A 613 -0.70 -18.61 43.62
C GLN A 613 0.32 -18.53 42.47
N THR A 614 1.58 -18.79 42.80
CA THR A 614 2.72 -18.73 41.87
C THR A 614 3.13 -20.13 41.42
N PHE A 615 3.48 -20.27 40.15
CA PHE A 615 4.00 -21.48 39.51
C PHE A 615 5.38 -21.20 38.90
N ILE A 616 6.27 -22.20 38.94
CA ILE A 616 7.60 -22.15 38.31
C ILE A 616 7.73 -23.35 37.36
N TYR A 617 7.94 -23.08 36.08
CA TYR A 617 8.11 -24.10 35.04
C TYR A 617 9.56 -24.09 34.55
N LYS A 618 10.31 -25.17 34.80
CA LYS A 618 11.69 -25.33 34.30
C LYS A 618 11.71 -26.04 32.95
N CYS A 619 12.60 -25.62 32.05
CA CYS A 619 12.66 -26.15 30.69
C CYS A 619 14.00 -25.88 29.99
N ASP A 620 14.25 -26.59 28.88
CA ASP A 620 15.42 -26.38 28.03
C ASP A 620 15.28 -25.14 27.14
N ALA A 621 14.06 -24.83 26.68
CA ALA A 621 13.78 -23.70 25.82
C ALA A 621 12.42 -23.06 26.13
N VAL A 622 12.30 -21.76 25.87
CA VAL A 622 11.05 -20.99 25.93
C VAL A 622 10.71 -20.44 24.55
N LEU A 623 9.49 -20.69 24.09
CA LEU A 623 8.92 -20.04 22.92
C LEU A 623 7.95 -18.94 23.36
N CYS A 624 8.33 -17.68 23.16
CA CYS A 624 7.48 -16.54 23.42
C CYS A 624 6.52 -16.31 22.23
N THR A 625 5.21 -16.33 22.49
CA THR A 625 4.16 -15.93 21.52
C THR A 625 3.25 -14.81 22.03
N LEU A 626 3.74 -14.05 23.02
CA LEU A 626 3.08 -12.83 23.51
C LEU A 626 2.83 -11.85 22.34
N PRO A 627 1.63 -11.26 22.21
CA PRO A 627 1.37 -10.22 21.22
C PRO A 627 2.34 -9.04 21.37
N LEU A 628 2.70 -8.39 20.25
CA LEU A 628 3.62 -7.25 20.25
C LEU A 628 3.15 -6.11 21.18
N GLY A 629 1.83 -5.86 21.28
CA GLY A 629 1.28 -4.91 22.26
C GLY A 629 1.63 -5.23 23.73
N VAL A 630 1.74 -6.51 24.11
CA VAL A 630 2.17 -6.92 25.46
C VAL A 630 3.68 -6.72 25.63
N LEU A 631 4.48 -6.96 24.58
CA LEU A 631 5.92 -6.69 24.58
C LEU A 631 6.24 -5.17 24.62
N LYS A 632 5.32 -4.33 24.15
CA LYS A 632 5.41 -2.85 24.22
C LYS A 632 5.07 -2.24 25.57
N GLN A 633 4.39 -2.95 26.48
CA GLN A 633 3.87 -2.37 27.73
C GLN A 633 4.96 -1.78 28.63
N GLN A 634 4.69 -0.60 29.19
CA GLN A 634 5.54 0.10 30.15
C GLN A 634 4.69 0.61 31.32
N PRO A 635 4.88 0.11 32.57
CA PRO A 635 5.84 -0.92 32.95
C PRO A 635 5.52 -2.30 32.31
N PRO A 636 6.52 -3.18 32.08
CA PRO A 636 6.28 -4.48 31.45
C PRO A 636 5.44 -5.42 32.32
N ALA A 637 4.36 -5.99 31.75
CA ALA A 637 3.59 -7.04 32.43
C ALA A 637 4.33 -8.39 32.52
N VAL A 638 5.35 -8.59 31.68
CA VAL A 638 6.27 -9.73 31.68
C VAL A 638 7.71 -9.23 31.70
N GLN A 639 8.46 -9.58 32.74
CA GLN A 639 9.88 -9.24 32.87
C GLN A 639 10.77 -10.33 32.27
N PHE A 640 11.74 -9.96 31.45
CA PHE A 640 12.80 -10.85 30.97
C PHE A 640 14.05 -10.70 31.85
N VAL A 641 14.66 -11.81 32.26
CA VAL A 641 15.91 -11.84 33.04
C VAL A 641 16.90 -12.87 32.44
N PRO A 642 18.06 -12.44 31.91
CA PRO A 642 18.48 -11.04 31.74
C PRO A 642 17.51 -10.26 30.83
N PRO A 643 17.54 -8.91 30.84
CA PRO A 643 16.73 -8.10 29.94
C PRO A 643 16.94 -8.48 28.46
N LEU A 644 15.91 -8.30 27.64
CA LEU A 644 16.05 -8.48 26.20
C LEU A 644 17.11 -7.50 25.64
N PRO A 645 17.95 -7.93 24.69
CA PRO A 645 19.01 -7.10 24.13
C PRO A 645 18.43 -5.94 23.32
N GLU A 646 19.19 -4.84 23.23
CA GLU A 646 18.71 -3.57 22.65
C GLU A 646 18.12 -3.73 21.24
N TRP A 647 18.77 -4.50 20.36
CA TRP A 647 18.28 -4.74 18.99
C TRP A 647 16.86 -5.33 18.96
N LYS A 648 16.47 -6.10 19.99
CA LYS A 648 15.12 -6.67 20.14
C LYS A 648 14.15 -5.63 20.73
N THR A 649 14.54 -4.89 21.77
CA THR A 649 13.66 -3.88 22.39
C THR A 649 13.40 -2.70 21.45
N SER A 650 14.42 -2.24 20.72
CA SER A 650 14.32 -1.13 19.77
C SER A 650 13.54 -1.52 18.51
N ALA A 651 13.53 -2.81 18.13
CA ALA A 651 12.61 -3.33 17.12
C ALA A 651 11.16 -3.35 17.62
N VAL A 652 10.91 -3.85 18.84
CA VAL A 652 9.59 -3.83 19.51
C VAL A 652 9.05 -2.40 19.68
N GLN A 653 9.93 -1.41 19.88
CA GLN A 653 9.54 0.00 19.89
C GLN A 653 9.13 0.50 18.50
N ARG A 654 9.98 0.30 17.47
CA ARG A 654 9.75 0.81 16.10
C ARG A 654 8.54 0.22 15.36
N MET A 655 8.25 -1.08 15.54
CA MET A 655 7.12 -1.71 14.83
C MET A 655 5.78 -1.12 15.29
N GLY A 656 4.84 -0.91 14.37
CA GLY A 656 3.46 -0.57 14.70
C GLY A 656 2.76 -1.70 15.47
N PHE A 657 1.72 -1.37 16.24
CA PHE A 657 0.76 -2.34 16.76
C PHE A 657 -0.60 -1.66 16.85
N GLY A 658 -1.41 -1.85 15.81
CA GLY A 658 -2.68 -1.18 15.63
C GLY A 658 -3.81 -1.70 16.53
N ASN A 659 -4.98 -1.09 16.38
CA ASN A 659 -6.23 -1.48 17.03
C ASN A 659 -7.43 -1.38 16.06
N LEU A 660 -8.36 -2.33 16.15
CA LEU A 660 -9.67 -2.27 15.50
C LEU A 660 -10.69 -2.95 16.40
N ASN A 661 -11.91 -2.43 16.46
CA ASN A 661 -12.97 -2.96 17.31
C ASN A 661 -14.21 -3.38 16.53
N LYS A 662 -15.01 -4.25 17.16
CA LYS A 662 -16.16 -4.92 16.55
C LYS A 662 -17.36 -4.94 17.49
N VAL A 663 -18.49 -4.40 17.05
CA VAL A 663 -19.76 -4.41 17.78
C VAL A 663 -20.66 -5.49 17.19
N VAL A 664 -21.03 -6.49 17.99
CA VAL A 664 -21.89 -7.61 17.57
C VAL A 664 -23.34 -7.33 17.99
N LEU A 665 -24.22 -7.20 17.02
CA LEU A 665 -25.63 -6.88 17.20
C LEU A 665 -26.48 -8.10 16.83
N CYS A 666 -27.02 -8.79 17.84
CA CYS A 666 -27.90 -9.96 17.65
C CYS A 666 -29.37 -9.54 17.72
N PHE A 667 -30.16 -9.94 16.72
CA PHE A 667 -31.59 -9.62 16.62
C PHE A 667 -32.47 -10.89 16.67
N ASP A 668 -33.78 -10.71 16.74
CA ASP A 668 -34.78 -11.79 16.63
C ASP A 668 -35.10 -12.14 15.17
N ARG A 669 -35.01 -11.15 14.26
CA ARG A 669 -35.32 -11.25 12.83
C ARG A 669 -34.34 -10.46 11.96
N VAL A 670 -34.20 -10.87 10.70
CA VAL A 670 -33.50 -10.10 9.66
C VAL A 670 -34.39 -8.95 9.19
N PHE A 671 -33.82 -7.75 9.06
CA PHE A 671 -34.50 -6.55 8.52
C PHE A 671 -33.68 -5.80 7.47
N TRP A 672 -32.47 -6.30 7.15
CA TRP A 672 -31.58 -5.82 6.09
C TRP A 672 -31.69 -6.73 4.86
N ASP A 673 -31.09 -6.33 3.72
CA ASP A 673 -31.02 -7.14 2.52
C ASP A 673 -30.21 -8.44 2.78
N PRO A 674 -30.82 -9.65 2.70
CA PRO A 674 -30.10 -10.90 2.96
C PRO A 674 -29.09 -11.27 1.87
N SER A 675 -29.15 -10.65 0.69
CA SER A 675 -28.28 -10.92 -0.46
C SER A 675 -26.96 -10.13 -0.44
N VAL A 676 -26.88 -9.08 0.37
CA VAL A 676 -25.73 -8.19 0.55
C VAL A 676 -24.92 -8.63 1.78
N ASN A 677 -23.60 -8.81 1.62
CA ASN A 677 -22.73 -9.26 2.73
C ASN A 677 -22.13 -8.13 3.56
N LEU A 678 -22.02 -6.92 3.00
CA LEU A 678 -21.49 -5.74 3.68
C LEU A 678 -22.11 -4.46 3.12
N PHE A 679 -22.22 -3.42 3.94
CA PHE A 679 -22.68 -2.09 3.52
C PHE A 679 -22.01 -0.98 4.34
N GLY A 680 -21.71 0.13 3.68
CA GLY A 680 -20.97 1.25 4.27
C GLY A 680 -21.87 2.35 4.84
N HIS A 681 -21.39 3.02 5.87
CA HIS A 681 -21.94 4.25 6.43
C HIS A 681 -20.88 5.36 6.33
N VAL A 682 -21.17 6.39 5.54
CA VAL A 682 -20.25 7.51 5.29
C VAL A 682 -20.35 8.51 6.44
N GLY A 683 -19.33 8.51 7.30
CA GLY A 683 -19.24 9.39 8.46
C GLY A 683 -19.22 10.88 8.09
N SER A 684 -19.86 11.73 8.89
CA SER A 684 -20.02 13.15 8.58
C SER A 684 -18.73 13.98 8.61
N THR A 685 -17.65 13.48 9.23
CA THR A 685 -16.37 14.19 9.34
C THR A 685 -15.18 13.24 9.18
N THR A 686 -14.05 13.76 8.69
CA THR A 686 -12.78 13.03 8.61
C THR A 686 -12.33 12.43 9.95
N ALA A 687 -12.62 13.10 11.07
CA ALA A 687 -12.25 12.61 12.41
C ALA A 687 -13.11 11.42 12.88
N SER A 688 -14.37 11.34 12.44
CA SER A 688 -15.30 10.26 12.76
C SER A 688 -15.39 9.20 11.65
N ARG A 689 -14.52 9.24 10.63
CA ARG A 689 -14.65 8.42 9.41
C ARG A 689 -14.63 6.91 9.66
N GLY A 690 -13.92 6.45 10.68
CA GLY A 690 -13.85 5.05 11.09
C GLY A 690 -14.88 4.63 12.15
N GLU A 691 -15.81 5.51 12.55
CA GLU A 691 -16.82 5.22 13.57
C GLU A 691 -18.04 4.53 12.95
N LEU A 692 -18.20 3.23 13.23
CA LEU A 692 -19.32 2.40 12.74
C LEU A 692 -19.48 2.46 11.20
N PHE A 693 -18.36 2.64 10.48
CA PHE A 693 -18.32 2.98 9.06
C PHE A 693 -18.72 1.81 8.12
N LEU A 694 -18.74 0.57 8.63
CA LEU A 694 -18.96 -0.63 7.82
C LEU A 694 -19.64 -1.73 8.65
N PHE A 695 -20.73 -2.26 8.10
CA PHE A 695 -21.55 -3.32 8.69
C PHE A 695 -21.45 -4.61 7.88
N TRP A 696 -21.41 -5.76 8.56
CA TRP A 696 -21.22 -7.08 7.97
C TRP A 696 -22.39 -8.02 8.28
N ASN A 697 -22.88 -8.70 7.24
CA ASN A 697 -23.94 -9.72 7.24
C ASN A 697 -23.37 -11.05 6.70
N LEU A 698 -22.80 -11.86 7.61
CA LEU A 698 -22.09 -13.11 7.26
C LEU A 698 -22.75 -14.37 7.82
N TYR A 699 -23.37 -14.29 8.99
CA TYR A 699 -23.75 -15.47 9.76
C TYR A 699 -25.10 -16.06 9.32
N LYS A 700 -25.45 -17.25 9.84
CA LYS A 700 -26.74 -17.90 9.55
C LYS A 700 -27.89 -17.39 10.43
N ALA A 701 -27.55 -16.85 11.61
CA ALA A 701 -28.50 -16.19 12.50
C ALA A 701 -28.56 -14.67 12.19
N PRO A 702 -29.65 -13.97 12.52
CA PRO A 702 -29.78 -12.52 12.37
C PRO A 702 -28.78 -11.78 13.29
N ILE A 703 -27.59 -11.52 12.75
CA ILE A 703 -26.48 -10.82 13.38
C ILE A 703 -25.92 -9.81 12.38
N LEU A 704 -25.84 -8.55 12.79
CA LEU A 704 -24.96 -7.56 12.15
C LEU A 704 -23.70 -7.40 12.99
N LEU A 705 -22.57 -7.20 12.32
CA LEU A 705 -21.29 -6.87 12.96
C LEU A 705 -20.80 -5.53 12.40
N ALA A 706 -20.75 -4.51 13.25
CA ALA A 706 -20.26 -3.18 12.90
C ALA A 706 -18.78 -3.03 13.26
N LEU A 707 -18.02 -2.31 12.43
CA LEU A 707 -16.59 -2.08 12.61
C LEU A 707 -16.28 -0.68 13.15
N VAL A 708 -15.26 -0.59 13.99
CA VAL A 708 -14.65 0.67 14.41
C VAL A 708 -13.15 0.63 14.09
N ALA A 709 -12.67 1.63 13.34
CA ALA A 709 -11.33 1.70 12.76
C ALA A 709 -10.69 3.09 12.92
N GLY A 710 -9.42 3.23 12.50
CA GLY A 710 -8.68 4.49 12.59
C GLY A 710 -8.60 5.05 14.02
N GLU A 711 -8.60 6.37 14.17
CA GLU A 711 -8.56 7.03 15.48
C GLU A 711 -9.78 6.68 16.35
N ALA A 712 -10.95 6.46 15.73
CA ALA A 712 -12.18 6.08 16.42
C ALA A 712 -12.04 4.75 17.20
N ALA A 713 -11.19 3.82 16.75
CA ALA A 713 -10.99 2.54 17.45
C ALA A 713 -10.43 2.70 18.86
N GLY A 714 -9.57 3.70 19.10
CA GLY A 714 -9.03 4.02 20.42
C GLY A 714 -9.92 4.98 21.22
N ILE A 715 -10.65 5.88 20.55
CA ILE A 715 -11.58 6.81 21.22
C ILE A 715 -12.79 6.04 21.78
N MET A 716 -13.37 5.12 21.02
CA MET A 716 -14.54 4.33 21.42
C MET A 716 -14.24 3.36 22.59
N GLU A 717 -12.98 2.94 22.80
CA GLU A 717 -12.56 2.19 24.00
C GLU A 717 -12.58 3.01 25.29
N ASN A 718 -12.57 4.34 25.19
CA ASN A 718 -12.61 5.25 26.34
C ASN A 718 -14.03 5.72 26.68
N ILE A 719 -15.05 5.19 26.01
CA ILE A 719 -16.45 5.33 26.43
C ILE A 719 -16.73 4.30 27.54
N SER A 720 -17.30 4.79 28.65
CA SER A 720 -17.78 4.05 29.82
C SER A 720 -18.63 2.82 29.42
N ASP A 721 -18.53 1.64 30.06
CA ASP A 721 -18.73 1.33 31.50
C ASP A 721 -17.53 1.57 32.47
N ASP A 722 -17.30 2.84 32.78
CA ASP A 722 -16.54 3.49 33.88
C ASP A 722 -15.12 3.04 34.27
N VAL A 723 -14.15 3.66 33.58
CA VAL A 723 -12.90 4.26 34.11
C VAL A 723 -11.84 3.35 34.76
N ILE A 724 -10.73 3.10 34.04
CA ILE A 724 -9.49 2.49 34.59
C ILE A 724 -8.21 3.19 34.12
N VAL A 725 -7.74 4.21 34.85
CA VAL A 725 -6.33 4.67 34.82
C VAL A 725 -5.87 5.04 36.24
N GLY A 726 -4.80 4.40 36.76
CA GLY A 726 -4.57 4.28 38.21
C GLY A 726 -3.13 4.31 38.73
N ARG A 727 -2.25 5.16 38.16
CA ARG A 727 -0.93 5.61 38.70
C ARG A 727 0.32 4.69 38.59
N CYS A 728 1.47 5.36 38.74
CA CYS A 728 2.77 4.89 39.21
C CYS A 728 3.70 4.10 38.27
N LEU A 729 4.02 4.70 37.12
CA LEU A 729 5.42 4.75 36.67
C LEU A 729 6.25 5.62 37.65
N ALA A 730 7.10 5.02 38.50
CA ALA A 730 8.17 5.73 39.20
C ALA A 730 9.27 4.81 39.80
N ILE A 731 10.46 5.40 39.99
CA ILE A 731 11.58 4.99 40.87
C ILE A 731 12.74 4.18 40.24
N LEU A 732 12.61 2.88 39.95
CA LEU A 732 13.80 2.02 39.76
C LEU A 732 14.38 2.00 38.32
N LYS A 733 14.99 3.12 37.89
CA LYS A 733 15.69 3.24 36.58
C LYS A 733 17.22 3.42 36.65
N GLY A 734 17.83 3.40 37.84
CA GLY A 734 19.23 2.99 38.03
C GLY A 734 19.33 1.46 38.18
N ILE A 735 20.49 0.79 38.19
CA ILE A 735 21.79 1.24 38.69
C ILE A 735 22.98 0.58 37.93
N PHE A 736 22.82 -0.61 37.32
CA PHE A 736 23.95 -1.47 36.88
C PHE A 736 23.86 -1.92 35.40
N GLY A 737 25.03 -2.09 34.75
CA GLY A 737 25.15 -2.54 33.35
C GLY A 737 26.52 -3.15 33.03
N SER A 738 26.92 -3.07 31.75
CA SER A 738 28.17 -3.61 31.15
C SER A 738 28.22 -5.13 30.85
N SER A 739 29.10 -5.51 29.91
CA SER A 739 28.96 -6.72 29.08
C SER A 739 30.28 -7.42 28.73
N ALA A 740 30.36 -8.75 28.90
CA ALA A 740 31.32 -9.64 28.20
C ALA A 740 31.04 -11.15 28.47
N VAL A 741 30.23 -11.83 27.64
CA VAL A 741 30.06 -13.30 27.68
C VAL A 741 29.79 -13.82 26.24
N PRO A 742 30.43 -14.92 25.77
CA PRO A 742 30.16 -15.51 24.45
C PRO A 742 28.80 -16.22 24.36
N GLN A 743 28.32 -16.45 23.13
CA GLN A 743 26.98 -16.96 22.83
C GLN A 743 26.74 -18.41 23.30
N PRO A 744 25.75 -18.67 24.18
CA PRO A 744 25.24 -20.02 24.45
C PRO A 744 24.32 -20.52 23.32
N ILE A 745 23.92 -21.80 23.41
CA ILE A 745 22.80 -22.36 22.63
C ILE A 745 21.55 -21.46 22.79
N PRO A 746 20.80 -21.14 21.72
CA PRO A 746 19.56 -20.35 21.83
C PRO A 746 18.54 -20.96 22.79
N ARG A 747 18.12 -20.17 23.78
CA ARG A 747 17.18 -20.58 24.85
C ARG A 747 15.80 -19.91 24.77
N LEU A 748 15.71 -18.74 24.15
CA LEU A 748 14.48 -17.95 24.03
C LEU A 748 14.17 -17.68 22.54
N PHE A 749 13.04 -18.21 22.09
CA PHE A 749 12.55 -18.17 20.71
C PHE A 749 11.30 -17.27 20.61
N PHE A 750 10.98 -16.78 19.41
CA PHE A 750 9.86 -15.85 19.19
C PHE A 750 9.02 -16.27 17.97
N ALA A 751 7.74 -16.55 18.20
CA ALA A 751 6.73 -16.75 17.16
C ALA A 751 5.52 -15.81 17.38
N GLY A 752 4.65 -15.73 16.40
CA GLY A 752 3.54 -14.78 16.35
C GLY A 752 3.45 -14.07 15.00
N GLU A 753 2.31 -13.44 14.77
CA GLU A 753 2.00 -12.58 13.62
C GLU A 753 3.08 -11.51 13.39
N HIS A 754 3.62 -10.94 14.47
CA HIS A 754 4.62 -9.88 14.46
C HIS A 754 6.06 -10.40 14.25
N THR A 755 6.21 -11.67 13.84
CA THR A 755 7.52 -12.33 13.66
C THR A 755 7.73 -12.91 12.26
N ILE A 756 6.80 -12.72 11.33
CA ILE A 756 6.87 -13.19 9.95
C ILE A 756 6.69 -11.99 9.02
N ARG A 757 7.63 -11.78 8.09
CA ARG A 757 7.72 -10.54 7.30
C ARG A 757 6.70 -10.46 6.16
N ASN A 758 6.45 -11.58 5.49
CA ASN A 758 5.65 -11.68 4.27
C ASN A 758 4.16 -11.96 4.55
N TYR A 759 3.80 -12.18 5.82
CA TYR A 759 2.44 -12.52 6.26
C TYR A 759 2.17 -11.93 7.66
N PRO A 760 2.46 -10.63 7.94
CA PRO A 760 2.19 -10.02 9.24
C PRO A 760 0.69 -10.01 9.57
N ALA A 761 0.33 -9.63 10.81
CA ALA A 761 -1.04 -9.43 11.32
C ALA A 761 -2.05 -10.62 11.25
N THR A 762 -1.81 -11.64 10.42
CA THR A 762 -2.77 -12.66 9.99
C THR A 762 -2.73 -13.96 10.81
N VAL A 763 -3.78 -14.77 10.67
CA VAL A 763 -3.86 -16.11 11.28
C VAL A 763 -2.91 -17.09 10.59
N HIS A 764 -2.80 -17.03 9.26
CA HIS A 764 -1.90 -17.89 8.48
C HIS A 764 -0.43 -17.54 8.75
N GLY A 765 -0.08 -16.26 8.85
CA GLY A 765 1.23 -15.81 9.33
C GLY A 765 1.55 -16.29 10.74
N ALA A 766 0.60 -16.17 11.67
CA ALA A 766 0.76 -16.71 13.03
C ALA A 766 1.01 -18.24 13.00
N LEU A 767 0.22 -19.01 12.22
CA LEU A 767 0.42 -20.45 12.03
C LEU A 767 1.84 -20.77 11.51
N LEU A 768 2.24 -20.16 10.39
CA LEU A 768 3.55 -20.34 9.76
C LEU A 768 4.71 -20.00 10.71
N SER A 769 4.59 -18.93 11.49
CA SER A 769 5.60 -18.56 12.49
C SER A 769 5.77 -19.63 13.58
N GLY A 770 4.68 -20.32 13.96
CA GLY A 770 4.71 -21.43 14.90
C GLY A 770 5.41 -22.67 14.35
N LEU A 771 5.10 -23.03 13.09
CA LEU A 771 5.77 -24.13 12.37
C LEU A 771 7.28 -23.86 12.24
N ARG A 772 7.66 -22.63 11.88
CA ARG A 772 9.05 -22.18 11.73
C ARG A 772 9.86 -22.31 13.02
N GLU A 773 9.37 -21.79 14.15
CA GLU A 773 10.12 -21.91 15.41
C GLU A 773 10.12 -23.35 15.93
N ALA A 774 9.07 -24.15 15.69
CA ALA A 774 9.08 -25.57 16.03
C ALA A 774 10.18 -26.34 15.26
N GLY A 775 10.31 -26.09 13.96
CA GLY A 775 11.40 -26.65 13.15
C GLY A 775 12.78 -26.23 13.68
N ARG A 776 12.98 -24.93 13.94
CA ARG A 776 14.25 -24.40 14.49
C ARG A 776 14.60 -24.96 15.87
N ILE A 777 13.63 -25.10 16.77
CA ILE A 777 13.82 -25.69 18.10
C ILE A 777 14.17 -27.18 17.97
N ALA A 778 13.48 -27.93 17.10
CA ALA A 778 13.80 -29.33 16.84
C ALA A 778 15.20 -29.51 16.22
N ASP A 779 15.60 -28.66 15.26
CA ASP A 779 16.96 -28.65 14.70
C ASP A 779 18.01 -28.40 15.80
N GLN A 780 17.74 -27.47 16.71
CA GLN A 780 18.67 -27.07 17.77
C GLN A 780 18.79 -28.11 18.91
N PHE A 781 17.73 -28.83 19.25
CA PHE A 781 17.69 -29.74 20.42
C PHE A 781 17.60 -31.23 20.08
N LEU A 782 17.23 -31.59 18.85
CA LEU A 782 17.18 -32.98 18.35
C LEU A 782 18.15 -33.24 17.18
N GLY A 783 18.65 -32.19 16.53
CA GLY A 783 19.56 -32.27 15.40
C GLY A 783 18.86 -32.34 14.03
N ALA A 784 19.55 -31.84 13.01
CA ALA A 784 19.07 -31.74 11.62
C ALA A 784 19.74 -32.81 10.72
N MET A 785 19.44 -34.09 10.96
CA MET A 785 20.14 -35.23 10.30
C MET A 785 20.08 -35.23 8.76
N TYR A 786 19.14 -34.49 8.15
CA TYR A 786 19.00 -34.36 6.70
C TYR A 786 20.05 -33.43 6.06
N THR A 787 20.82 -32.63 6.83
CA THR A 787 21.85 -31.74 6.28
C THR A 787 23.18 -32.43 6.02
N LEU A 788 23.32 -33.70 6.39
CA LEU A 788 24.54 -34.48 6.16
C LEU A 788 24.59 -34.95 4.69
N PRO A 789 25.65 -34.60 3.93
CA PRO A 789 25.87 -35.18 2.61
C PRO A 789 26.28 -36.65 2.74
N ARG A 790 26.26 -37.35 1.60
CA ARG A 790 26.64 -38.76 1.46
C ARG A 790 27.98 -39.04 2.14
N GLN A 791 28.01 -39.92 3.15
CA GLN A 791 29.29 -40.49 3.60
C GLN A 791 29.93 -41.20 2.41
N ALA A 792 31.18 -40.86 2.10
CA ALA A 792 31.93 -41.54 1.05
C ALA A 792 32.14 -43.01 1.46
N THR A 793 31.53 -43.93 0.72
CA THR A 793 31.83 -45.36 0.84
C THR A 793 33.33 -45.57 0.63
N PRO A 794 34.03 -46.30 1.53
CA PRO A 794 35.44 -46.60 1.32
C PRO A 794 35.67 -47.22 -0.06
N SER A 795 36.62 -46.69 -0.82
CA SER A 795 36.97 -47.22 -2.13
C SER A 795 37.48 -48.66 -1.96
N VAL A 796 36.68 -49.63 -2.41
CA VAL A 796 37.11 -51.04 -2.49
C VAL A 796 38.37 -51.09 -3.36
N PRO A 797 39.50 -51.64 -2.88
CA PRO A 797 40.70 -51.74 -3.68
C PRO A 797 40.41 -52.55 -4.95
N ALA A 798 40.81 -52.02 -6.11
CA ALA A 798 40.65 -52.73 -7.37
C ALA A 798 41.38 -54.08 -7.30
N GLN A 799 40.64 -55.18 -7.46
CA GLN A 799 41.25 -56.50 -7.57
C GLN A 799 42.13 -56.54 -8.83
N GLN A 800 43.40 -56.88 -8.65
CA GLN A 800 44.31 -57.08 -9.76
C GLN A 800 43.85 -58.29 -10.58
N SER A 801 43.53 -58.06 -11.85
CA SER A 801 43.28 -59.12 -12.82
C SER A 801 44.56 -59.94 -13.02
N PRO A 802 44.53 -61.28 -12.92
CA PRO A 802 45.71 -62.10 -13.18
C PRO A 802 46.09 -62.05 -14.67
N SER A 803 47.40 -62.15 -14.93
CA SER A 803 47.96 -62.07 -16.28
C SER A 803 47.77 -63.35 -17.10
N MET A 804 47.33 -63.19 -18.35
CA MET A 804 47.72 -63.99 -19.52
C MET A 804 48.02 -63.03 -20.67
#